data_AF-A0A517NBI5-F1
#
_entry.id   AF-A0A517NBI5-F1
#
_cell.length_a   1.000
_cell.length_b   1.000
_cell.length_c   1.000
_cell.angle_alpha   90.00
_cell.angle_beta   90.00
_cell.angle_gamma   90.00
#
_symmetry.space_group_name_H-M   'P 1'
#
loop_
_entity.id
_entity.type
_entity.pdbx_description
1 polymer ?
#
loop_
_entity_poly.entity_id
_entity_poly.type
_entity_poly.pdbx_seq_one_letter_code
_entity_poly.pdbx_strand_id
1 'polypeptide(L)'
;MTRHLVPCLFLGCLIASALTAQDSPTIETAPDPTTPTTSPAGSAMSTLFSPARAPKRKTMGLLQRSFLDLADQGDQELEVAIVVDGTDSMTSELAGVRQSIHQMLADLRRYRNNDVRAAIVVYRDAGSPSGEIVIPSKQFTADDELIAKAVEALSPESGAPFFHELPDLGIHAAITELEWSDDASISKWILMFGDAPPYAAAFKDPKNKAFRRFDTPLLVALAKSKNIRVNCVLCTSNQNVSRSYDTAINQTRTFFGALAQGTDGLMLDMSYPEIRTAMIDAGKQPDVALAAIQPIAAIDLAAVRRDNLAASPHSDPVRIAVLPHLPLNQMTFDASNQAVQVSTALRSQLASVAGVQVASPRDIKSQLRRLRAEGLSDTQAIRGLSSRLGVDYVVWGSLASDQATFQTTTYHRDNGQHAIPIRLAKNGGDVAYALVKASSAQAPDDVALAQLVSRMTAQKSALTAPMSKDAATNSHLLRALESLDQALQYESGSEDSVQLLQEADLASQNAINADKKNAIAHWLQSNVAYNQASRLFQTGQRDAASKRMDQMRSSLGRAMQFRESIANPSLITEIEADYYLLESREPDKAAQQYLKMTADDQPLATQLRGHWMLAGLYAGDWGNAQLPIVDPAKAREHVVQIMANWPDSPEAELLKTWLRWDDTQEKTDFNFLPQVNAGLVGA
;
A
#
# COMPACT_ATOMS: atom_id res chain seq x y z
N MET A 1 18.12 -10.03 3.13
CA MET A 1 17.25 -8.86 2.91
C MET A 1 15.86 -9.35 2.56
N THR A 2 15.07 -9.56 3.61
CA THR A 2 13.80 -10.27 3.66
C THR A 2 12.66 -9.30 3.35
N ARG A 3 12.03 -9.45 2.18
CA ARG A 3 10.79 -8.74 1.82
C ARG A 3 9.60 -9.53 2.37
N HIS A 4 8.90 -8.96 3.34
CA HIS A 4 7.61 -9.39 3.86
C HIS A 4 6.55 -8.35 3.47
N LEU A 5 5.32 -8.79 3.23
CA LEU A 5 4.25 -7.95 2.69
C LEU A 5 2.93 -8.45 3.31
N VAL A 6 2.16 -7.52 3.91
CA VAL A 6 0.69 -7.49 4.15
C VAL A 6 0.12 -8.27 5.40
N PRO A 7 -0.99 -7.89 6.12
CA PRO A 7 -2.00 -6.78 5.97
C PRO A 7 -2.25 -5.76 7.09
N CYS A 8 -2.62 -4.53 6.70
CA CYS A 8 -3.97 -3.96 6.90
C CYS A 8 -4.13 -2.74 5.96
N LEU A 9 -5.08 -2.82 5.00
CA LEU A 9 -5.39 -1.86 3.92
C LEU A 9 -4.22 -1.45 2.95
N PHE A 10 -4.58 -1.14 1.69
CA PHE A 10 -3.79 -0.54 0.57
C PHE A 10 -3.36 -1.40 -0.66
N LEU A 11 -4.05 -1.06 -1.77
CA LEU A 11 -3.64 -0.71 -3.15
C LEU A 11 -3.15 -1.74 -4.21
N GLY A 12 -3.95 -1.96 -5.29
CA GLY A 12 -3.51 -2.11 -6.72
C GLY A 12 -3.83 -3.40 -7.54
N CYS A 13 -4.71 -3.31 -8.58
CA CYS A 13 -5.15 -4.35 -9.58
C CYS A 13 -4.21 -4.54 -10.81
N LEU A 14 -4.27 -5.59 -11.69
CA LEU A 14 -5.29 -5.88 -12.76
C LEU A 14 -5.17 -7.29 -13.46
N ILE A 15 -6.11 -7.54 -14.38
CA ILE A 15 -6.76 -8.76 -14.97
C ILE A 15 -5.97 -9.56 -16.04
N ALA A 16 -6.18 -10.89 -16.08
CA ALA A 16 -6.31 -11.67 -17.33
C ALA A 16 -7.14 -12.96 -17.13
N SER A 17 -8.37 -13.01 -17.68
CA SER A 17 -9.11 -14.27 -17.86
C SER A 17 -8.87 -14.80 -19.27
N ALA A 18 -8.47 -16.06 -19.38
CA ALA A 18 -8.45 -16.81 -20.63
C ALA A 18 -9.15 -18.16 -20.42
N LEU A 19 -10.23 -18.42 -21.17
CA LEU A 19 -10.49 -19.69 -21.89
C LEU A 19 -11.80 -19.64 -22.71
N THR A 20 -11.61 -19.70 -24.03
CA THR A 20 -12.39 -20.40 -25.10
C THR A 20 -13.84 -20.02 -25.43
N ALA A 21 -13.95 -19.22 -26.50
CA ALA A 21 -14.63 -19.45 -27.79
C ALA A 21 -16.15 -19.72 -27.87
N GLN A 22 -16.87 -18.76 -28.45
CA GLN A 22 -17.67 -18.96 -29.67
C GLN A 22 -17.91 -17.61 -30.40
N ASP A 23 -17.64 -17.60 -31.71
CA ASP A 23 -17.71 -16.43 -32.59
C ASP A 23 -19.11 -15.80 -32.64
N SER A 24 -19.18 -14.49 -32.39
CA SER A 24 -20.25 -13.61 -32.88
C SER A 24 -19.67 -12.20 -33.09
N PRO A 25 -19.91 -11.54 -34.23
CA PRO A 25 -19.36 -10.22 -34.51
C PRO A 25 -19.98 -9.21 -33.55
N THR A 26 -19.17 -8.72 -32.61
CA THR A 26 -19.59 -7.69 -31.67
C THR A 26 -19.49 -6.34 -32.37
N ILE A 27 -20.62 -5.65 -32.50
CA ILE A 27 -20.65 -4.26 -32.93
C ILE A 27 -20.02 -3.45 -31.79
N GLU A 28 -18.82 -2.96 -32.04
CA GLU A 28 -18.08 -2.06 -31.17
C GLU A 28 -18.90 -0.76 -31.03
N THR A 29 -19.56 -0.60 -29.89
CA THR A 29 -20.29 0.63 -29.56
C THR A 29 -19.26 1.66 -29.12
N ALA A 30 -19.31 2.85 -29.72
CA ALA A 30 -18.40 3.94 -29.43
C ALA A 30 -18.40 4.26 -27.92
N PRO A 31 -17.22 4.49 -27.31
CA PRO A 31 -17.14 4.83 -25.89
C PRO A 31 -17.89 6.14 -25.59
N ASP A 32 -18.56 6.17 -24.44
CA ASP A 32 -19.27 7.33 -23.91
C ASP A 32 -18.29 8.51 -23.70
N PRO A 33 -18.52 9.69 -24.34
CA PRO A 33 -17.60 10.84 -24.29
C PRO A 33 -17.53 11.54 -22.93
N THR A 34 -18.21 11.04 -21.90
CA THR A 34 -18.28 11.68 -20.58
C THR A 34 -17.34 11.10 -19.52
N THR A 35 -16.64 10.01 -19.82
CA THR A 35 -15.60 9.50 -18.92
C THR A 35 -14.29 10.22 -19.23
N PRO A 36 -13.72 11.04 -18.33
CA PRO A 36 -12.43 11.68 -18.59
C PRO A 36 -11.39 10.59 -18.79
N THR A 37 -10.90 10.45 -20.01
CA THR A 37 -9.81 9.54 -20.34
C THR A 37 -8.59 10.02 -19.58
N THR A 38 -8.25 9.35 -18.48
CA THR A 38 -7.06 9.66 -17.67
C THR A 38 -5.82 9.54 -18.55
N SER A 39 -5.16 10.66 -18.83
CA SER A 39 -3.93 10.65 -19.63
C SER A 39 -2.79 10.02 -18.82
N PRO A 40 -1.88 9.25 -19.47
CA PRO A 40 -0.66 8.76 -18.86
C PRO A 40 0.16 9.84 -18.14
N ALA A 41 0.36 11.01 -18.77
CA ALA A 41 1.15 12.10 -18.19
C ALA A 41 0.47 12.70 -16.94
N GLY A 42 -0.85 12.89 -16.97
CA GLY A 42 -1.59 13.34 -15.79
C GLY A 42 -1.52 12.33 -14.66
N SER A 43 -1.66 11.04 -14.99
CA SER A 43 -1.53 9.95 -14.01
C SER A 43 -0.13 9.89 -13.43
N ALA A 44 0.91 10.10 -14.23
CA ALA A 44 2.28 10.18 -13.74
C ALA A 44 2.47 11.39 -12.80
N MET A 45 2.05 12.60 -13.21
CA MET A 45 2.19 13.80 -12.38
C MET A 45 1.51 13.69 -11.02
N SER A 46 0.31 13.10 -10.97
CA SER A 46 -0.46 12.96 -9.72
C SER A 46 0.06 11.85 -8.80
N THR A 47 0.96 10.96 -9.27
CA THR A 47 1.37 9.77 -8.51
C THR A 47 2.88 9.72 -8.22
N LEU A 48 3.72 10.34 -9.06
CA LEU A 48 5.18 10.25 -8.96
C LEU A 48 5.76 10.72 -7.63
N PHE A 49 5.10 11.67 -6.98
CA PHE A 49 5.54 12.26 -5.72
C PHE A 49 4.66 11.88 -4.52
N SER A 50 3.75 10.92 -4.67
CA SER A 50 2.91 10.46 -3.55
C SER A 50 3.39 9.11 -3.05
N PRO A 51 3.93 8.97 -1.81
CA PRO A 51 4.33 7.68 -1.25
C PRO A 51 3.23 6.63 -1.26
N ALA A 52 1.99 7.07 -1.08
CA ALA A 52 0.83 6.19 -1.03
C ALA A 52 0.41 5.67 -2.40
N ARG A 53 0.72 6.38 -3.50
CA ARG A 53 0.25 6.07 -4.86
C ARG A 53 1.38 5.71 -5.83
N ALA A 54 2.62 6.05 -5.50
CA ALA A 54 3.76 5.80 -6.36
C ALA A 54 3.89 4.30 -6.65
N PRO A 55 4.06 3.91 -7.93
CA PRO A 55 4.15 2.50 -8.28
C PRO A 55 5.37 1.81 -7.63
N LYS A 56 5.20 0.54 -7.28
CA LYS A 56 6.19 -0.24 -6.51
C LYS A 56 7.53 -0.36 -7.25
N ARG A 57 8.61 -0.41 -6.45
CA ARG A 57 10.00 -0.51 -6.93
C ARG A 57 10.28 -1.63 -7.95
N LYS A 58 9.49 -2.71 -8.02
CA LYS A 58 9.69 -3.78 -9.03
C LYS A 58 9.40 -3.28 -10.44
N THR A 59 8.36 -2.48 -10.62
CA THR A 59 8.05 -1.80 -11.89
C THR A 59 9.02 -0.64 -12.11
N MET A 60 9.46 0.01 -11.03
CA MET A 60 10.52 1.04 -11.08
C MET A 60 11.93 0.46 -11.31
N GLY A 61 12.16 -0.85 -11.42
CA GLY A 61 13.49 -1.39 -11.75
C GLY A 61 13.98 -0.96 -13.14
N LEU A 62 13.05 -0.53 -13.99
CA LEU A 62 13.30 0.14 -15.27
C LEU A 62 13.62 1.64 -15.12
N LEU A 63 13.28 2.25 -13.97
CA LEU A 63 13.50 3.65 -13.62
C LEU A 63 14.62 3.71 -12.59
N GLN A 64 15.86 3.91 -13.05
CA GLN A 64 17.08 3.71 -12.25
C GLN A 64 17.17 4.51 -10.92
N ARG A 65 16.26 5.47 -10.64
CA ARG A 65 15.98 6.07 -9.32
C ARG A 65 14.51 6.50 -9.24
N SER A 66 13.92 6.53 -8.05
CA SER A 66 12.56 7.04 -7.87
C SER A 66 12.56 8.57 -7.89
N PHE A 67 11.54 9.20 -8.50
CA PHE A 67 11.31 10.65 -8.36
C PHE A 67 11.12 11.07 -6.90
N LEU A 68 10.63 10.15 -6.05
CA LEU A 68 10.60 10.32 -4.61
C LEU A 68 12.01 10.52 -4.02
N ASP A 69 13.01 9.76 -4.46
CA ASP A 69 14.38 9.88 -3.96
C ASP A 69 15.00 11.24 -4.33
N LEU A 70 14.61 11.83 -5.48
CA LEU A 70 14.98 13.21 -5.82
C LEU A 70 14.27 14.23 -4.91
N ALA A 71 12.97 14.03 -4.67
CA ALA A 71 12.18 14.85 -3.77
C ALA A 71 12.67 14.80 -2.33
N ASP A 72 13.63 13.94 -2.01
CA ASP A 72 14.20 13.77 -0.67
C ASP A 72 15.55 14.45 -0.44
N GLN A 73 16.17 15.02 -1.49
CA GLN A 73 17.55 15.51 -1.41
C GLN A 73 17.72 16.86 -0.69
N GLY A 74 17.21 16.96 0.55
CA GLY A 74 17.44 18.04 1.50
C GLY A 74 16.22 18.93 1.77
N ASP A 75 16.27 19.64 2.89
CA ASP A 75 15.30 20.68 3.30
C ASP A 75 15.45 21.99 2.49
N GLN A 76 16.05 21.89 1.31
CA GLN A 76 16.34 23.04 0.46
C GLN A 76 15.08 23.48 -0.28
N GLU A 77 14.86 24.79 -0.33
CA GLU A 77 13.85 25.37 -1.21
C GLU A 77 14.05 24.89 -2.67
N LEU A 78 12.95 24.66 -3.37
CA LEU A 78 12.92 24.12 -4.73
C LEU A 78 12.30 25.13 -5.71
N GLU A 79 13.08 25.50 -6.71
CA GLU A 79 12.57 26.14 -7.93
C GLU A 79 12.35 25.06 -9.00
N VAL A 80 11.12 24.92 -9.48
CA VAL A 80 10.75 23.93 -10.51
C VAL A 80 10.18 24.61 -11.76
N ALA A 81 10.87 24.46 -12.89
CA ALA A 81 10.40 24.91 -14.19
C ALA A 81 9.69 23.76 -14.90
N ILE A 82 8.40 23.90 -15.14
CA ILE A 82 7.57 22.91 -15.84
C ILE A 82 7.58 23.26 -17.32
N VAL A 83 8.34 22.49 -18.10
CA VAL A 83 8.54 22.71 -19.53
C VAL A 83 7.62 21.76 -20.29
N VAL A 84 6.63 22.28 -21.00
CA VAL A 84 5.57 21.48 -21.61
C VAL A 84 5.54 21.69 -23.11
N ASP A 85 5.46 20.58 -23.82
CA ASP A 85 5.11 20.52 -25.22
C ASP A 85 3.67 21.00 -25.47
N GLY A 86 3.55 22.09 -26.22
CA GLY A 86 2.29 22.75 -26.56
C GLY A 86 1.71 22.35 -27.91
N THR A 87 2.10 21.22 -28.51
CA THR A 87 1.60 20.81 -29.83
C THR A 87 0.29 20.02 -29.80
N ASP A 88 -0.38 19.92 -30.96
CA ASP A 88 -1.62 19.17 -31.12
C ASP A 88 -1.48 17.66 -30.84
N SER A 89 -0.28 17.09 -31.02
CA SER A 89 0.05 15.70 -30.67
C SER A 89 -0.14 15.40 -29.19
N MET A 90 0.03 16.42 -28.35
CA MET A 90 -0.03 16.34 -26.89
C MET A 90 -1.40 16.68 -26.29
N THR A 91 -2.44 16.90 -27.11
CA THR A 91 -3.77 17.37 -26.64
C THR A 91 -4.33 16.60 -25.44
N SER A 92 -4.32 15.26 -25.48
CA SER A 92 -4.83 14.43 -24.36
C SER A 92 -3.93 14.49 -23.14
N GLU A 93 -2.61 14.55 -23.34
CA GLU A 93 -1.63 14.62 -22.26
C GLU A 93 -1.73 15.98 -21.55
N LEU A 94 -1.82 17.08 -22.30
CA LEU A 94 -2.02 18.44 -21.80
C LEU A 94 -3.25 18.55 -20.90
N ALA A 95 -4.38 17.96 -21.28
CA ALA A 95 -5.58 17.96 -20.45
C ALA A 95 -5.32 17.32 -19.08
N GLY A 96 -4.63 16.18 -19.02
CA GLY A 96 -4.28 15.55 -17.75
C GLY A 96 -3.18 16.27 -16.97
N VAL A 97 -2.21 16.89 -17.66
CA VAL A 97 -1.21 17.77 -17.03
C VAL A 97 -1.90 18.92 -16.30
N ARG A 98 -2.89 19.58 -16.93
CA ARG A 98 -3.65 20.66 -16.31
C ARG A 98 -4.38 20.22 -15.05
N GLN A 99 -4.94 19.01 -15.05
CA GLN A 99 -5.66 18.47 -13.90
C GLN A 99 -4.72 18.06 -12.76
N SER A 100 -3.48 17.67 -13.06
CA SER A 100 -2.60 16.96 -12.11
C SER A 100 -1.47 17.81 -11.53
N ILE A 101 -1.15 18.94 -12.16
CA ILE A 101 -0.05 19.83 -11.74
C ILE A 101 -0.20 20.36 -10.31
N HIS A 102 -1.42 20.69 -9.89
CA HIS A 102 -1.70 21.16 -8.54
C HIS A 102 -1.38 20.10 -7.50
N GLN A 103 -1.78 18.85 -7.76
CA GLN A 103 -1.48 17.73 -6.89
C GLN A 103 0.03 17.46 -6.81
N MET A 104 0.71 17.47 -7.97
CA MET A 104 2.16 17.30 -8.05
C MET A 104 2.91 18.36 -7.21
N LEU A 105 2.53 19.64 -7.33
CA LEU A 105 3.14 20.72 -6.58
C LEU A 105 2.82 20.62 -5.08
N ALA A 106 1.59 20.25 -4.72
CA ALA A 106 1.22 20.00 -3.33
C ALA A 106 2.06 18.87 -2.71
N ASP A 107 2.29 17.79 -3.44
CA ASP A 107 3.17 16.70 -3.00
C ASP A 107 4.63 17.15 -2.84
N LEU A 108 5.18 17.89 -3.82
CA LEU A 108 6.53 18.46 -3.71
C LEU A 108 6.67 19.41 -2.51
N ARG A 109 5.67 20.25 -2.25
CA ARG A 109 5.67 21.15 -1.10
C ARG A 109 5.71 20.41 0.23
N ARG A 110 5.05 19.25 0.33
CA ARG A 110 5.11 18.41 1.53
C ARG A 110 6.52 17.88 1.81
N TYR A 111 7.32 17.63 0.77
CA TYR A 111 8.73 17.25 0.91
C TYR A 111 9.66 18.41 1.25
N ARG A 112 9.30 19.63 0.86
CA ARG A 112 10.15 20.82 0.96
C ARG A 112 9.66 21.82 1.98
N ASN A 113 8.89 21.40 2.99
CA ASN A 113 8.35 22.27 4.04
C ASN A 113 7.59 23.50 3.50
N ASN A 114 6.90 23.34 2.37
CA ASN A 114 6.20 24.36 1.58
C ASN A 114 7.06 25.34 0.77
N ASP A 115 8.38 25.15 0.72
CA ASP A 115 9.29 26.01 -0.02
C ASP A 115 9.47 25.51 -1.46
N VAL A 116 8.39 25.57 -2.25
CA VAL A 116 8.41 25.25 -3.69
C VAL A 116 7.82 26.41 -4.50
N ARG A 117 8.63 26.93 -5.42
CA ARG A 117 8.20 27.92 -6.42
C ARG A 117 8.25 27.32 -7.82
N ALA A 118 7.24 27.60 -8.62
CA ALA A 118 7.10 27.06 -9.96
C ALA A 118 7.11 28.15 -11.03
N ALA A 119 7.59 27.79 -12.22
CA ALA A 119 7.45 28.56 -13.45
C ALA A 119 7.04 27.61 -14.59
N ILE A 120 6.40 28.14 -15.63
CA ILE A 120 5.91 27.34 -16.77
C ILE A 120 6.55 27.87 -18.04
N VAL A 121 7.03 26.95 -18.87
CA VAL A 121 7.55 27.25 -20.21
C VAL A 121 6.84 26.32 -21.18
N VAL A 122 6.23 26.90 -22.20
CA VAL A 122 5.61 26.14 -23.28
C VAL A 122 6.51 26.27 -24.49
N TYR A 123 6.91 25.13 -25.06
CA TYR A 123 7.56 25.11 -26.35
C TYR A 123 6.63 24.50 -27.40
N ARG A 124 6.82 24.93 -28.64
CA ARG A 124 6.04 24.47 -29.78
C ARG A 124 6.95 24.27 -30.98
N ASP A 125 6.35 23.87 -32.09
CA ASP A 125 7.04 23.76 -33.35
C ASP A 125 7.25 25.14 -34.02
N ALA A 126 8.11 25.18 -35.03
CA ALA A 126 8.37 26.36 -35.82
C ALA A 126 7.09 26.83 -36.52
N GLY A 127 6.87 28.15 -36.51
CA GLY A 127 5.73 28.77 -37.17
C GLY A 127 4.37 28.62 -36.46
N SER A 128 4.33 28.11 -35.22
CA SER A 128 3.11 28.09 -34.41
C SER A 128 2.53 29.51 -34.22
N PRO A 129 1.19 29.70 -34.27
CA PRO A 129 0.55 31.01 -34.19
C PRO A 129 0.91 31.84 -32.95
N SER A 130 1.01 31.19 -31.79
CA SER A 130 1.38 31.85 -30.53
C SER A 130 2.89 32.02 -30.33
N GLY A 131 3.69 31.62 -31.33
CA GLY A 131 5.15 31.60 -31.26
C GLY A 131 5.72 30.27 -30.79
N GLU A 132 7.03 30.10 -31.01
CA GLU A 132 7.80 28.88 -30.68
C GLU A 132 7.94 28.66 -29.16
N ILE A 133 7.88 29.75 -28.38
CA ILE A 133 8.01 29.75 -26.92
C ILE A 133 7.00 30.71 -26.29
N VAL A 134 6.33 30.25 -25.24
CA VAL A 134 5.49 31.08 -24.36
C VAL A 134 5.93 30.86 -22.92
N ILE A 135 6.22 31.95 -22.21
CA ILE A 135 6.58 31.96 -20.79
C ILE A 135 5.57 32.87 -20.08
N PRO A 136 4.50 32.33 -19.45
CA PRO A 136 3.49 33.15 -18.79
C PRO A 136 4.05 34.07 -17.71
N SER A 137 5.09 33.61 -17.00
CA SER A 137 5.85 34.39 -16.03
C SER A 137 7.31 33.94 -16.06
N LYS A 138 8.25 34.91 -16.14
CA LYS A 138 9.69 34.64 -16.01
C LYS A 138 10.12 34.42 -14.56
N GLN A 139 9.28 34.85 -13.61
CA GLN A 139 9.50 34.70 -12.18
C GLN A 139 8.89 33.40 -11.67
N PHE A 140 9.67 32.72 -10.83
CA PHE A 140 9.19 31.60 -10.02
C PHE A 140 8.24 32.10 -8.94
N THR A 141 7.06 31.50 -8.84
CA THR A 141 6.03 31.88 -7.87
C THR A 141 5.56 30.69 -7.04
N ALA A 142 5.18 30.95 -5.79
CA ALA A 142 4.47 29.98 -4.95
C ALA A 142 2.94 30.16 -4.99
N ASP A 143 2.45 31.17 -5.72
CA ASP A 143 1.02 31.50 -5.82
C ASP A 143 0.29 30.49 -6.73
N ASP A 144 -0.58 29.68 -6.11
CA ASP A 144 -1.36 28.65 -6.79
C ASP A 144 -2.33 29.19 -7.82
N GLU A 145 -2.88 30.40 -7.63
CA GLU A 145 -3.80 30.99 -8.60
C GLU A 145 -3.05 31.45 -9.86
N LEU A 146 -1.86 32.01 -9.70
CA LEU A 146 -1.02 32.40 -10.84
C LEU A 146 -0.56 31.18 -11.62
N ILE A 147 -0.17 30.11 -10.92
CA ILE A 147 0.18 28.84 -11.54
C ILE A 147 -1.04 28.26 -12.27
N ALA A 148 -2.22 28.21 -11.62
CA ALA A 148 -3.46 27.72 -12.24
C ALA A 148 -3.78 28.48 -13.54
N LYS A 149 -3.73 29.82 -13.51
CA LYS A 149 -3.99 30.65 -14.69
C LYS A 149 -2.99 30.39 -15.81
N ALA A 150 -1.71 30.23 -15.48
CA ALA A 150 -0.68 29.91 -16.46
C ALA A 150 -0.89 28.52 -17.10
N VAL A 151 -1.38 27.55 -16.32
CA VAL A 151 -1.73 26.19 -16.76
C VAL A 151 -2.99 26.17 -17.62
N GLU A 152 -4.02 26.91 -17.24
CA GLU A 152 -5.27 26.99 -18.00
C GLU A 152 -5.08 27.68 -19.36
N ALA A 153 -4.12 28.62 -19.43
CA ALA A 153 -3.75 29.29 -20.67
C ALA A 153 -2.98 28.40 -21.66
N LEU A 154 -2.60 27.18 -21.28
CA LEU A 154 -2.00 26.24 -22.21
C LEU A 154 -3.02 25.91 -23.32
N SER A 155 -2.59 25.96 -24.58
CA SER A 155 -3.41 25.55 -25.72
C SER A 155 -2.55 24.72 -26.69
N PRO A 156 -3.04 23.54 -27.11
CA PRO A 156 -2.38 22.78 -28.18
C PRO A 156 -2.46 23.58 -29.48
N GLU A 157 -1.36 23.59 -30.23
CA GLU A 157 -1.28 24.23 -31.55
C GLU A 157 -0.51 23.35 -32.55
N SER A 158 -0.94 23.36 -33.80
CA SER A 158 -0.15 22.83 -34.92
C SER A 158 1.00 23.77 -35.30
N GLY A 159 2.14 23.21 -35.68
CA GLY A 159 3.24 23.91 -36.37
C GLY A 159 3.74 23.13 -37.58
N ALA A 160 4.87 23.57 -38.17
CA ALA A 160 5.47 22.89 -39.31
C ALA A 160 7.01 22.95 -39.34
N PRO A 161 7.67 21.96 -39.95
CA PRO A 161 7.16 20.73 -40.55
C PRO A 161 6.93 19.58 -39.55
N PHE A 162 6.04 18.68 -39.94
CA PHE A 162 5.44 17.70 -39.04
C PHE A 162 6.39 16.68 -38.39
N PHE A 163 6.05 16.44 -37.12
CA PHE A 163 6.54 15.58 -36.03
C PHE A 163 7.82 15.99 -35.29
N HIS A 164 8.81 16.63 -35.93
CA HIS A 164 9.92 17.20 -35.17
C HIS A 164 9.49 18.53 -34.56
N GLU A 165 10.00 18.85 -33.38
CA GLU A 165 9.61 20.06 -32.65
C GLU A 165 10.85 20.82 -32.14
N LEU A 166 10.65 21.76 -31.20
CA LEU A 166 11.71 22.59 -30.62
C LEU A 166 11.88 22.39 -29.09
N PRO A 167 11.96 21.15 -28.58
CA PRO A 167 12.24 20.93 -27.16
C PRO A 167 13.60 21.49 -26.73
N ASP A 168 14.57 21.56 -27.64
CA ASP A 168 15.87 22.18 -27.40
C ASP A 168 15.77 23.69 -27.13
N LEU A 169 14.86 24.37 -27.84
CA LEU A 169 14.54 25.76 -27.58
C LEU A 169 13.81 25.94 -26.24
N GLY A 170 12.86 25.05 -25.93
CA GLY A 170 12.14 25.03 -24.65
C GLY A 170 13.08 24.94 -23.44
N ILE A 171 14.00 23.97 -23.48
CA ILE A 171 15.02 23.80 -22.43
C ILE A 171 15.96 25.00 -22.36
N HIS A 172 16.42 25.52 -23.50
CA HIS A 172 17.27 26.71 -23.51
C HIS A 172 16.56 27.92 -22.87
N ALA A 173 15.32 28.19 -23.26
CA ALA A 173 14.51 29.27 -22.70
C ALA A 173 14.31 29.10 -21.20
N ALA A 174 14.00 27.89 -20.73
CA ALA A 174 13.90 27.59 -19.30
C ALA A 174 15.21 27.90 -18.55
N ILE A 175 16.38 27.57 -19.09
CA ILE A 175 17.69 27.80 -18.44
C ILE A 175 18.08 29.29 -18.45
N THR A 176 17.78 30.00 -19.54
CA THR A 176 18.37 31.32 -19.83
C THR A 176 17.44 32.50 -19.63
N GLU A 177 16.12 32.30 -19.76
CA GLU A 177 15.14 33.37 -19.67
C GLU A 177 14.37 33.41 -18.34
N LEU A 178 14.29 32.29 -17.61
CA LEU A 178 13.72 32.28 -16.27
C LEU A 178 14.69 32.89 -15.26
N GLU A 179 14.11 33.60 -14.29
CA GLU A 179 14.83 34.27 -13.20
C GLU A 179 15.13 33.27 -12.08
N TRP A 180 15.99 32.29 -12.37
CA TRP A 180 16.51 31.35 -11.36
C TRP A 180 17.25 32.09 -10.26
N SER A 181 17.09 31.67 -9.01
CA SER A 181 17.85 32.23 -7.90
C SER A 181 19.35 31.93 -8.03
N ASP A 182 20.21 32.88 -7.73
CA ASP A 182 21.66 32.64 -7.66
C ASP A 182 22.09 31.93 -6.36
N ASP A 183 21.16 31.70 -5.43
CA ASP A 183 21.45 30.97 -4.18
C ASP A 183 21.77 29.50 -4.46
N ALA A 184 22.93 29.06 -3.98
CA ALA A 184 23.40 27.68 -4.10
C ALA A 184 22.67 26.71 -3.17
N SER A 185 21.98 27.21 -2.15
CA SER A 185 21.14 26.43 -1.25
C SER A 185 19.78 26.08 -1.86
N ILE A 186 19.39 26.71 -2.97
CA ILE A 186 18.14 26.41 -3.68
C ILE A 186 18.39 25.32 -4.72
N SER A 187 17.60 24.25 -4.62
CA SER A 187 17.53 23.19 -5.63
C SER A 187 16.77 23.67 -6.86
N LYS A 188 17.32 23.41 -8.06
CA LYS A 188 16.78 23.93 -9.33
C LYS A 188 16.49 22.81 -10.31
N TRP A 189 15.21 22.60 -10.62
CA TRP A 189 14.78 21.50 -11.48
C TRP A 189 14.01 21.98 -12.70
N ILE A 190 14.32 21.43 -13.86
CA ILE A 190 13.42 21.44 -15.00
C ILE A 190 12.68 20.11 -15.02
N LEU A 191 11.36 20.13 -15.17
CA LEU A 191 10.53 18.96 -15.43
C LEU A 191 9.90 19.11 -16.81
N MET A 192 10.45 18.39 -17.78
CA MET A 192 10.11 18.48 -19.19
C MET A 192 9.10 17.39 -19.59
N PHE A 193 8.03 17.76 -20.28
CA PHE A 193 7.03 16.87 -20.86
C PHE A 193 7.00 17.06 -22.37
N GLY A 194 7.11 15.97 -23.13
CA GLY A 194 7.00 16.00 -24.60
C GLY A 194 7.04 14.62 -25.23
N ASP A 195 6.63 14.53 -26.49
CA ASP A 195 6.56 13.26 -27.24
C ASP A 195 7.48 13.24 -28.49
N ALA A 196 8.01 14.40 -28.89
CA ALA A 196 8.83 14.58 -30.08
C ALA A 196 10.31 14.93 -29.80
N PRO A 197 11.23 14.55 -30.70
CA PRO A 197 12.62 14.98 -30.62
C PRO A 197 12.82 16.37 -31.25
N PRO A 198 13.95 17.05 -30.94
CA PRO A 198 14.35 18.20 -31.72
C PRO A 198 14.71 17.78 -33.15
N TYR A 199 14.66 18.74 -34.07
CA TYR A 199 15.18 18.57 -35.42
C TYR A 199 16.60 17.98 -35.44
N ALA A 200 16.91 17.16 -36.44
CA ALA A 200 18.27 16.71 -36.67
C ALA A 200 19.21 17.90 -36.92
N ALA A 201 20.45 17.82 -36.46
CA ALA A 201 21.40 18.94 -36.57
C ALA A 201 21.65 19.40 -38.02
N ALA A 202 21.56 18.48 -38.99
CA ALA A 202 21.71 18.77 -40.41
C ALA A 202 20.41 19.26 -41.09
N PHE A 203 19.26 19.17 -40.42
CA PHE A 203 17.97 19.52 -41.01
C PHE A 203 17.78 21.04 -41.04
N LYS A 204 17.38 21.56 -42.20
CA LYS A 204 17.02 22.97 -42.39
C LYS A 204 15.86 23.09 -43.37
N ASP A 205 14.75 23.66 -42.91
CA ASP A 205 13.65 24.11 -43.74
C ASP A 205 13.52 25.64 -43.63
N PRO A 206 14.10 26.40 -44.58
CA PRO A 206 14.03 27.86 -44.58
C PRO A 206 12.61 28.40 -44.70
N LYS A 207 11.69 27.65 -45.33
CA LYS A 207 10.32 28.11 -45.58
C LYS A 207 9.54 28.24 -44.26
N ASN A 208 9.66 27.21 -43.42
CA ASN A 208 8.98 27.16 -42.13
C ASN A 208 9.89 27.62 -40.98
N LYS A 209 11.14 28.00 -41.26
CA LYS A 209 12.19 28.33 -40.27
C LYS A 209 12.46 27.19 -39.29
N ALA A 210 12.28 25.96 -39.74
CA ALA A 210 12.45 24.78 -38.91
C ALA A 210 13.86 24.21 -39.03
N PHE A 211 14.58 24.24 -37.93
CA PHE A 211 15.92 23.71 -37.79
C PHE A 211 16.25 23.63 -36.30
N ARG A 212 17.18 22.76 -35.93
CA ARG A 212 17.64 22.64 -34.55
C ARG A 212 18.27 23.95 -34.08
N ARG A 213 17.85 24.47 -32.92
CA ARG A 213 18.36 25.72 -32.36
C ARG A 213 19.63 25.49 -31.55
N PHE A 214 19.64 24.44 -30.73
CA PHE A 214 20.73 24.18 -29.77
C PHE A 214 21.15 22.72 -29.71
N ASP A 215 22.45 22.50 -29.60
CA ASP A 215 23.03 21.18 -29.42
C ASP A 215 22.85 20.68 -27.98
N THR A 216 22.59 19.37 -27.82
CA THR A 216 22.36 18.77 -26.49
C THR A 216 23.53 18.99 -25.54
N PRO A 217 24.82 18.82 -25.94
CA PRO A 217 25.94 19.09 -25.05
C PRO A 217 26.00 20.53 -24.55
N LEU A 218 25.57 21.51 -25.36
CA LEU A 218 25.48 22.91 -24.94
C LEU A 218 24.41 23.07 -23.86
N LEU A 219 23.20 22.52 -24.07
CA LEU A 219 22.11 22.59 -23.08
C LEU A 219 22.52 21.95 -21.76
N VAL A 220 23.17 20.78 -21.82
CA VAL A 220 23.71 20.10 -20.63
C VAL A 220 24.75 20.96 -19.92
N ALA A 221 25.68 21.58 -20.66
CA ALA A 221 26.71 22.44 -20.09
C ALA A 221 26.11 23.69 -19.42
N LEU A 222 25.10 24.32 -20.06
CA LEU A 222 24.39 25.47 -19.51
C LEU A 222 23.58 25.13 -18.25
N ALA A 223 22.88 23.99 -18.25
CA ALA A 223 22.15 23.52 -17.08
C ALA A 223 23.12 23.23 -15.92
N LYS A 224 24.23 22.53 -16.18
CA LYS A 224 25.27 22.25 -15.19
C LYS A 224 25.92 23.49 -14.62
N SER A 225 26.24 24.49 -15.44
CA SER A 225 26.86 25.72 -14.95
C SER A 225 25.95 26.51 -13.99
N LYS A 226 24.63 26.33 -14.11
CA LYS A 226 23.62 26.89 -13.20
C LYS A 226 23.14 25.91 -12.11
N ASN A 227 23.74 24.73 -12.00
CA ASN A 227 23.31 23.65 -11.10
C ASN A 227 21.82 23.28 -11.27
N ILE A 228 21.32 23.30 -12.51
CA ILE A 228 19.95 22.91 -12.87
C ILE A 228 19.95 21.44 -13.27
N ARG A 229 19.04 20.67 -12.67
CA ARG A 229 18.79 19.27 -13.05
C ARG A 229 17.62 19.18 -14.01
N VAL A 230 17.76 18.47 -15.11
CA VAL A 230 16.70 18.32 -16.11
C VAL A 230 16.10 16.92 -15.96
N ASN A 231 14.85 16.87 -15.54
CA ASN A 231 14.05 15.66 -15.48
C ASN A 231 13.10 15.63 -16.68
N CYS A 232 12.93 14.48 -17.30
CA CYS A 232 12.16 14.34 -18.52
C CYS A 232 11.06 13.28 -18.34
N VAL A 233 9.86 13.59 -18.83
CA VAL A 233 8.73 12.69 -18.94
C VAL A 233 8.42 12.56 -20.43
N LEU A 234 8.80 11.42 -21.01
CA LEU A 234 8.50 11.10 -22.39
C LEU A 234 7.05 10.65 -22.47
N CYS A 235 6.24 11.44 -23.16
CA CYS A 235 4.81 11.26 -23.29
C CYS A 235 4.43 10.42 -24.50
N THR A 236 3.22 9.84 -24.45
CA THR A 236 2.63 9.21 -25.63
C THR A 236 2.01 10.25 -26.55
N SER A 237 2.14 10.03 -27.85
CA SER A 237 1.52 10.90 -28.85
C SER A 237 0.11 10.43 -29.22
N ASN A 238 -0.67 11.32 -29.85
CA ASN A 238 -2.00 10.97 -30.33
C ASN A 238 -1.98 9.84 -31.38
N GLN A 239 -3.12 9.15 -31.54
CA GLN A 239 -3.20 7.99 -32.45
C GLN A 239 -2.98 8.36 -33.93
N ASN A 240 -3.32 9.60 -34.32
CA ASN A 240 -3.23 10.08 -35.69
C ASN A 240 -1.77 10.22 -36.16
N VAL A 241 -0.82 10.32 -35.23
CA VAL A 241 0.60 10.52 -35.52
C VAL A 241 1.46 9.31 -35.13
N SER A 242 0.83 8.19 -34.75
CA SER A 242 1.47 6.96 -34.26
C SER A 242 2.66 6.48 -35.12
N ARG A 243 2.53 6.48 -36.45
CA ARG A 243 3.63 6.07 -37.35
C ARG A 243 4.86 6.96 -37.26
N SER A 244 4.66 8.28 -37.17
CA SER A 244 5.75 9.24 -37.04
C SER A 244 6.39 9.14 -35.67
N TYR A 245 5.57 9.01 -34.63
CA TYR A 245 6.02 8.76 -33.26
C TYR A 245 6.88 7.50 -33.16
N ASP A 246 6.45 6.36 -33.71
CA ASP A 246 7.21 5.10 -33.68
C ASP A 246 8.58 5.21 -34.38
N THR A 247 8.68 6.07 -35.38
CA THR A 247 9.94 6.32 -36.11
C THR A 247 10.87 7.24 -35.33
N ALA A 248 10.31 8.23 -34.63
CA ALA A 248 11.06 9.28 -33.94
C ALA A 248 11.39 8.93 -32.47
N ILE A 249 10.69 7.98 -31.85
CA ILE A 249 10.78 7.68 -30.41
C ILE A 249 12.21 7.43 -29.92
N ASN A 250 13.03 6.74 -30.71
CA ASN A 250 14.42 6.47 -30.34
C ASN A 250 15.28 7.74 -30.34
N GLN A 251 14.98 8.70 -31.21
CA GLN A 251 15.61 10.02 -31.21
C GLN A 251 15.17 10.81 -29.96
N THR A 252 13.87 10.77 -29.63
CA THR A 252 13.34 11.43 -28.43
C THR A 252 13.99 10.86 -27.16
N ARG A 253 14.05 9.53 -27.03
CA ARG A 253 14.73 8.84 -25.92
C ARG A 253 16.21 9.22 -25.83
N THR A 254 16.90 9.29 -26.96
CA THR A 254 18.32 9.69 -26.99
C THR A 254 18.49 11.13 -26.50
N PHE A 255 17.64 12.04 -26.95
CA PHE A 255 17.68 13.44 -26.54
C PHE A 255 17.35 13.62 -25.04
N PHE A 256 16.24 13.04 -24.58
CA PHE A 256 15.77 13.16 -23.18
C PHE A 256 16.74 12.45 -22.23
N GLY A 257 17.19 11.25 -22.60
CA GLY A 257 18.17 10.49 -21.83
C GLY A 257 19.49 11.25 -21.68
N ALA A 258 19.98 11.91 -22.74
CA ALA A 258 21.19 12.71 -22.68
C ALA A 258 21.05 13.97 -21.81
N LEU A 259 19.88 14.62 -21.79
CA LEU A 259 19.60 15.75 -20.89
C LEU A 259 19.57 15.28 -19.42
N ALA A 260 18.78 14.23 -19.14
CA ALA A 260 18.61 13.71 -17.79
C ALA A 260 19.94 13.18 -17.23
N GLN A 261 20.59 12.25 -17.94
CA GLN A 261 21.89 11.72 -17.54
C GLN A 261 22.96 12.83 -17.47
N GLY A 262 22.92 13.76 -18.41
CA GLY A 262 23.87 14.86 -18.49
C GLY A 262 23.78 15.84 -17.33
N THR A 263 22.66 15.91 -16.61
CA THR A 263 22.39 16.88 -15.54
C THR A 263 22.01 16.22 -14.21
N ASP A 264 22.30 14.92 -14.05
CA ASP A 264 21.95 14.11 -12.88
C ASP A 264 20.44 14.10 -12.56
N GLY A 265 19.60 14.32 -13.58
CA GLY A 265 18.15 14.20 -13.53
C GLY A 265 17.66 12.79 -13.89
N LEU A 266 16.33 12.63 -13.96
CA LEU A 266 15.67 11.36 -14.27
C LEU A 266 14.82 11.44 -15.53
N MET A 267 14.65 10.29 -16.18
CA MET A 267 13.76 10.13 -17.31
C MET A 267 12.67 9.10 -16.96
N LEU A 268 11.41 9.49 -17.10
CA LEU A 268 10.26 8.59 -17.11
C LEU A 268 9.84 8.34 -18.56
N ASP A 269 9.97 7.10 -19.03
CA ASP A 269 9.62 6.75 -20.40
C ASP A 269 8.25 6.05 -20.48
N MET A 270 7.20 6.80 -20.81
CA MET A 270 5.83 6.26 -20.92
C MET A 270 5.53 5.57 -22.26
N SER A 271 6.52 5.51 -23.16
CA SER A 271 6.40 4.71 -24.37
C SER A 271 6.35 3.20 -24.07
N TYR A 272 6.94 2.77 -22.94
CA TYR A 272 6.85 1.39 -22.48
C TYR A 272 5.44 1.09 -21.94
N PRO A 273 4.73 0.09 -22.51
CA PRO A 273 3.37 -0.24 -22.09
C PRO A 273 3.25 -0.57 -20.60
N GLU A 274 4.22 -1.26 -20.03
CA GLU A 274 4.23 -1.66 -18.62
C GLU A 274 4.27 -0.45 -17.67
N ILE A 275 5.11 0.55 -17.98
CA ILE A 275 5.22 1.80 -17.21
C ILE A 275 3.91 2.58 -17.36
N ARG A 276 3.39 2.72 -18.58
CA ARG A 276 2.14 3.43 -18.85
C ARG A 276 0.96 2.82 -18.09
N THR A 277 0.79 1.51 -18.16
CA THR A 277 -0.27 0.82 -17.43
C THR A 277 -0.13 1.03 -15.92
N ALA A 278 1.09 0.90 -15.37
CA ALA A 278 1.32 1.13 -13.95
C ALA A 278 1.01 2.58 -13.51
N MET A 279 1.33 3.58 -14.34
CA MET A 279 0.99 4.98 -14.05
C MET A 279 -0.50 5.22 -14.12
N ILE A 280 -1.18 4.74 -15.17
CA ILE A 280 -2.64 4.85 -15.30
C ILE A 280 -3.33 4.17 -14.10
N ASP A 281 -2.88 2.98 -13.71
CA ASP A 281 -3.46 2.24 -12.60
C ASP A 281 -3.23 2.92 -11.25
N ALA A 282 -2.08 3.57 -11.07
CA ALA A 282 -1.83 4.44 -9.93
C ALA A 282 -2.73 5.69 -9.95
N GLY A 283 -2.93 6.28 -11.14
CA GLY A 283 -3.75 7.46 -11.35
C GLY A 283 -5.25 7.24 -11.11
N LYS A 284 -5.74 6.00 -11.31
CA LYS A 284 -7.14 5.61 -11.02
C LYS A 284 -7.49 5.70 -9.53
N GLN A 285 -6.50 5.64 -8.66
CA GLN A 285 -6.75 5.68 -7.22
C GLN A 285 -7.23 7.08 -6.85
N PRO A 286 -8.22 7.19 -5.96
CA PRO A 286 -8.71 8.49 -5.52
C PRO A 286 -7.58 9.28 -4.87
N ASP A 287 -7.59 10.60 -5.07
CA ASP A 287 -6.74 11.49 -4.28
C ASP A 287 -7.08 11.32 -2.80
N VAL A 288 -6.03 11.22 -1.99
CA VAL A 288 -6.15 10.99 -0.56
C VAL A 288 -5.66 12.24 0.16
N ALA A 289 -6.48 12.77 1.07
CA ALA A 289 -6.05 13.86 1.94
C ALA A 289 -4.92 13.38 2.86
N LEU A 290 -4.02 14.28 3.24
CA LEU A 290 -2.84 13.95 4.03
C LEU A 290 -2.85 14.72 5.36
N ALA A 291 -2.62 14.00 6.46
CA ALA A 291 -2.53 14.58 7.80
C ALA A 291 -1.06 14.68 8.23
N ALA A 292 -0.58 15.91 8.45
CA ALA A 292 0.78 16.15 8.91
C ALA A 292 0.97 15.63 10.34
N ILE A 293 2.08 14.95 10.60
CA ILE A 293 2.54 14.54 11.94
C ILE A 293 3.95 15.06 12.18
N GLN A 294 4.42 15.04 13.43
CA GLN A 294 5.83 15.37 13.71
C GLN A 294 6.75 14.23 13.23
N PRO A 295 8.01 14.54 12.85
CA PRO A 295 8.99 13.52 12.46
C PRO A 295 9.18 12.43 13.51
N ILE A 296 9.51 11.22 13.07
CA ILE A 296 9.78 10.06 13.92
C ILE A 296 11.23 9.61 13.66
N ALA A 297 12.00 9.43 14.72
CA ALA A 297 13.38 8.96 14.67
C ALA A 297 13.58 7.72 15.56
N ALA A 298 14.71 7.02 15.40
CA ALA A 298 15.02 5.84 16.20
C ALA A 298 15.06 6.12 17.70
N ILE A 299 15.37 7.35 18.12
CA ILE A 299 15.31 7.74 19.53
C ILE A 299 13.88 7.69 20.08
N ASP A 300 12.86 8.01 19.28
CA ASP A 300 11.46 7.88 19.68
C ASP A 300 11.08 6.40 19.85
N LEU A 301 11.46 5.57 18.87
CA LEU A 301 11.21 4.12 18.92
C LEU A 301 11.91 3.45 20.11
N ALA A 302 13.15 3.86 20.39
CA ALA A 302 13.93 3.37 21.51
C ALA A 302 13.39 3.83 22.86
N ALA A 303 12.84 5.04 22.94
CA ALA A 303 12.18 5.54 24.15
C ALA A 303 10.95 4.68 24.48
N VAL A 304 10.07 4.45 23.51
CA VAL A 304 8.88 3.58 23.68
C VAL A 304 9.27 2.17 24.10
N ARG A 305 10.27 1.55 23.45
CA ARG A 305 10.75 0.22 23.84
C ARG A 305 11.27 0.19 25.27
N ARG A 306 11.98 1.23 25.70
CA ARG A 306 12.51 1.34 27.07
C ARG A 306 11.38 1.47 28.09
N ASP A 307 10.37 2.29 27.80
CA ASP A 307 9.22 2.49 28.67
C ASP A 307 8.40 1.21 28.80
N ASN A 308 8.21 0.48 27.71
CA ASN A 308 7.51 -0.81 27.70
C ASN A 308 8.30 -1.89 28.47
N LEU A 309 9.64 -1.94 28.30
CA LEU A 309 10.51 -2.82 29.09
C LEU A 309 10.50 -2.48 30.58
N ALA A 310 10.38 -1.19 30.95
CA ALA A 310 10.28 -0.76 32.34
C ALA A 310 8.92 -1.12 32.96
N ALA A 311 7.83 -1.02 32.18
CA ALA A 311 6.49 -1.39 32.62
C ALA A 311 6.33 -2.92 32.77
N SER A 312 6.96 -3.69 31.86
CA SER A 312 6.84 -5.16 31.80
C SER A 312 8.20 -5.85 31.57
N PRO A 313 9.09 -5.91 32.59
CA PRO A 313 10.47 -6.39 32.45
C PRO A 313 10.65 -7.87 32.11
N HIS A 314 9.57 -8.65 32.01
CA HIS A 314 9.59 -10.09 31.74
C HIS A 314 8.57 -10.53 30.66
N SER A 315 8.22 -9.65 29.72
CA SER A 315 7.17 -9.91 28.73
C SER A 315 7.66 -9.99 27.29
N ASP A 316 8.83 -10.58 27.04
CA ASP A 316 9.17 -10.93 25.66
C ASP A 316 8.03 -11.78 25.08
N PRO A 317 7.51 -11.43 23.90
CA PRO A 317 6.36 -12.11 23.34
C PRO A 317 6.76 -13.52 22.94
N VAL A 318 5.94 -14.51 23.29
CA VAL A 318 6.14 -15.88 22.83
C VAL A 318 5.68 -15.98 21.39
N ARG A 319 6.60 -16.20 20.46
CA ARG A 319 6.33 -16.25 19.01
C ARG A 319 6.08 -17.68 18.57
N ILE A 320 4.95 -17.92 17.92
CA ILE A 320 4.49 -19.25 17.55
C ILE A 320 4.08 -19.27 16.07
N ALA A 321 4.59 -20.24 15.30
CA ALA A 321 4.05 -20.57 13.98
C ALA A 321 3.18 -21.82 14.07
N VAL A 322 1.96 -21.80 13.50
CA VAL A 322 1.07 -22.96 13.48
C VAL A 322 0.86 -23.40 12.03
N LEU A 323 1.29 -24.61 11.69
CA LEU A 323 1.15 -25.18 10.35
C LEU A 323 -0.18 -25.95 10.24
N PRO A 324 -0.75 -26.05 9.02
CA PRO A 324 -1.77 -27.04 8.72
C PRO A 324 -1.32 -28.44 9.12
N HIS A 325 -2.22 -29.24 9.69
CA HIS A 325 -1.91 -30.58 10.20
C HIS A 325 -1.85 -31.62 9.08
N LEU A 326 -0.96 -31.39 8.12
CA LEU A 326 -0.72 -32.20 6.93
C LEU A 326 0.77 -32.56 6.83
N PRO A 327 1.10 -33.70 6.21
CA PRO A 327 2.48 -33.98 5.79
C PRO A 327 3.07 -32.81 4.99
N LEU A 328 4.36 -32.50 5.16
CA LEU A 328 4.95 -31.33 4.51
C LEU A 328 4.85 -31.41 2.98
N ASN A 329 4.92 -32.58 2.36
CA ASN A 329 4.75 -32.72 0.91
C ASN A 329 3.31 -32.47 0.40
N GLN A 330 2.31 -32.51 1.29
CA GLN A 330 0.90 -32.29 0.99
C GLN A 330 0.36 -30.95 1.54
N MET A 331 1.23 -30.12 2.13
CA MET A 331 0.79 -28.88 2.77
C MET A 331 0.05 -27.99 1.78
N THR A 332 -1.18 -27.65 2.15
CA THR A 332 -2.00 -26.63 1.50
C THR A 332 -2.42 -25.61 2.55
N PHE A 333 -2.79 -24.42 2.07
CA PHE A 333 -3.38 -23.35 2.87
C PHE A 333 -4.80 -23.05 2.40
N ASP A 334 -5.44 -23.99 1.70
CA ASP A 334 -6.84 -23.89 1.31
C ASP A 334 -7.76 -23.95 2.55
N ALA A 335 -8.52 -22.87 2.79
CA ALA A 335 -9.41 -22.71 3.92
C ALA A 335 -10.55 -23.75 3.99
N SER A 336 -10.84 -24.43 2.87
CA SER A 336 -11.81 -25.54 2.83
C SER A 336 -11.26 -26.84 3.41
N ASN A 337 -9.93 -26.97 3.53
CA ASN A 337 -9.30 -28.17 4.06
C ASN A 337 -9.42 -28.24 5.59
N GLN A 338 -9.92 -29.37 6.12
CA GLN A 338 -10.12 -29.54 7.56
C GLN A 338 -8.82 -29.39 8.38
N ALA A 339 -7.67 -29.82 7.87
CA ALA A 339 -6.40 -29.68 8.56
C ALA A 339 -5.92 -28.22 8.63
N VAL A 340 -6.32 -27.39 7.65
CA VAL A 340 -6.11 -25.94 7.68
C VAL A 340 -7.04 -25.33 8.72
N GLN A 341 -8.32 -25.69 8.75
CA GLN A 341 -9.28 -25.21 9.76
C GLN A 341 -8.83 -25.50 11.21
N VAL A 342 -8.26 -26.67 11.47
CA VAL A 342 -7.65 -26.99 12.78
C VAL A 342 -6.53 -26.02 13.12
N SER A 343 -5.65 -25.72 12.15
CA SER A 343 -4.58 -24.75 12.35
C SER A 343 -5.11 -23.33 12.55
N THR A 344 -6.17 -22.93 11.85
CA THR A 344 -6.83 -21.63 12.01
C THR A 344 -7.42 -21.48 13.41
N ALA A 345 -8.12 -22.51 13.91
CA ALA A 345 -8.66 -22.51 15.27
C ALA A 345 -7.55 -22.35 16.32
N LEU A 346 -6.45 -23.11 16.15
CA LEU A 346 -5.27 -23.01 17.01
C LEU A 346 -4.62 -21.63 16.97
N ARG A 347 -4.45 -21.04 15.78
CA ARG A 347 -3.91 -19.68 15.63
C ARG A 347 -4.81 -18.66 16.34
N SER A 348 -6.12 -18.73 16.13
CA SER A 348 -7.09 -17.82 16.75
C SER A 348 -7.06 -17.93 18.28
N GLN A 349 -7.04 -19.15 18.83
CA GLN A 349 -6.91 -19.37 20.27
C GLN A 349 -5.60 -18.82 20.81
N LEU A 350 -4.46 -19.15 20.20
CA LEU A 350 -3.14 -18.69 20.67
C LEU A 350 -3.00 -17.17 20.56
N ALA A 351 -3.51 -16.56 19.49
CA ALA A 351 -3.50 -15.12 19.28
C ALA A 351 -4.37 -14.35 20.28
N SER A 352 -5.30 -15.02 20.96
CA SER A 352 -6.13 -14.42 22.03
C SER A 352 -5.45 -14.38 23.39
N VAL A 353 -4.22 -14.90 23.50
CA VAL A 353 -3.44 -14.91 24.75
C VAL A 353 -2.51 -13.70 24.81
N ALA A 354 -2.53 -12.99 25.93
CA ALA A 354 -1.66 -11.83 26.16
C ALA A 354 -0.17 -12.22 26.06
N GLY A 355 0.58 -11.42 25.29
CA GLY A 355 2.01 -11.64 25.04
C GLY A 355 2.33 -12.86 24.16
N VAL A 356 1.39 -13.36 23.37
CA VAL A 356 1.65 -14.35 22.30
C VAL A 356 1.57 -13.67 20.95
N GLN A 357 2.55 -13.93 20.09
CA GLN A 357 2.57 -13.48 18.71
C GLN A 357 2.49 -14.70 17.79
N VAL A 358 1.51 -14.71 16.89
CA VAL A 358 1.30 -15.82 15.96
C VAL A 358 1.77 -15.42 14.56
N ALA A 359 2.61 -16.25 13.95
CA ALA A 359 3.09 -16.01 12.58
C ALA A 359 1.96 -16.16 11.55
N SER A 360 2.00 -15.31 10.52
CA SER A 360 0.97 -15.27 9.48
C SER A 360 1.00 -16.53 8.58
N PRO A 361 -0.16 -17.03 8.12
CA PRO A 361 -0.23 -18.12 7.14
C PRO A 361 0.61 -17.88 5.86
N ARG A 362 0.65 -16.65 5.34
CA ARG A 362 1.42 -16.29 4.14
C ARG A 362 2.91 -16.39 4.40
N ASP A 363 3.40 -15.90 5.55
CA ASP A 363 4.83 -15.99 5.87
C ASP A 363 5.25 -17.44 6.00
N ILE A 364 4.44 -18.25 6.68
CA ILE A 364 4.65 -19.70 6.78
C ILE A 364 4.69 -20.32 5.37
N LYS A 365 3.70 -20.06 4.52
CA LYS A 365 3.61 -20.56 3.13
C LYS A 365 4.83 -20.13 2.29
N SER A 366 5.23 -18.88 2.39
CA SER A 366 6.35 -18.27 1.66
C SER A 366 7.69 -18.90 2.07
N GLN A 367 7.96 -18.98 3.38
CA GLN A 367 9.21 -19.56 3.88
C GLN A 367 9.27 -21.06 3.63
N LEU A 368 8.15 -21.78 3.79
CA LEU A 368 8.07 -23.21 3.48
C LEU A 368 8.34 -23.48 2.00
N ARG A 369 7.81 -22.66 1.08
CA ARG A 369 8.11 -22.75 -0.36
C ARG A 369 9.60 -22.58 -0.64
N ARG A 370 10.27 -21.64 0.03
CA ARG A 370 11.72 -21.41 -0.12
C ARG A 370 12.53 -22.61 0.40
N LEU A 371 12.18 -23.12 1.59
CA LEU A 371 12.85 -24.28 2.19
C LEU A 371 12.70 -25.55 1.34
N ARG A 372 11.54 -25.75 0.70
CA ARG A 372 11.34 -26.85 -0.25
C ARG A 372 12.17 -26.70 -1.51
N ALA A 373 12.31 -25.47 -2.03
CA ALA A 373 13.17 -25.21 -3.18
C ALA A 373 14.65 -25.53 -2.90
N GLU A 374 15.05 -25.57 -1.62
CA GLU A 374 16.39 -25.96 -1.16
C GLU A 374 16.56 -27.48 -0.95
N GLY A 375 15.50 -28.28 -1.15
CA GLY A 375 15.57 -29.75 -1.06
C GLY A 375 15.77 -30.31 0.35
N LEU A 376 15.42 -29.54 1.38
CA LEU A 376 15.55 -29.97 2.78
C LEU A 376 14.57 -31.09 3.14
N SER A 377 15.00 -32.02 4.00
CA SER A 377 14.11 -33.00 4.62
C SER A 377 13.09 -32.33 5.56
N ASP A 378 12.00 -33.02 5.91
CA ASP A 378 10.94 -32.42 6.73
C ASP A 378 11.44 -31.86 8.07
N THR A 379 12.27 -32.61 8.80
CA THR A 379 12.86 -32.15 10.07
C THR A 379 13.76 -30.93 9.88
N GLN A 380 14.55 -30.91 8.81
CA GLN A 380 15.40 -29.75 8.48
C GLN A 380 14.56 -28.54 8.06
N ALA A 381 13.47 -28.75 7.34
CA ALA A 381 12.55 -27.71 6.93
C ALA A 381 11.86 -27.07 8.14
N ILE A 382 11.38 -27.85 9.13
CA ILE A 382 10.77 -27.30 10.36
C ILE A 382 11.78 -26.48 11.17
N ARG A 383 13.01 -26.97 11.35
CA ARG A 383 14.07 -26.21 12.03
C ARG A 383 14.49 -24.95 11.25
N GLY A 384 14.57 -25.05 9.93
CA GLY A 384 14.83 -23.90 9.06
C GLY A 384 13.70 -22.87 9.11
N LEU A 385 12.45 -23.34 9.25
CA LEU A 385 11.27 -22.49 9.32
C LEU A 385 11.24 -21.66 10.59
N SER A 386 11.51 -22.25 11.76
CA SER A 386 11.55 -21.50 13.03
C SER A 386 12.58 -20.38 12.99
N SER A 387 13.79 -20.68 12.50
CA SER A 387 14.85 -19.69 12.36
C SER A 387 14.52 -18.59 11.35
N ARG A 388 13.84 -18.91 10.23
CA ARG A 388 13.49 -17.92 9.18
C ARG A 388 12.33 -17.03 9.56
N LEU A 389 11.36 -17.56 10.31
CA LEU A 389 10.23 -16.79 10.82
C LEU A 389 10.58 -16.06 12.12
N GLY A 390 11.73 -16.37 12.74
CA GLY A 390 12.09 -15.80 14.04
C GLY A 390 11.14 -16.22 15.15
N VAL A 391 10.49 -17.38 15.04
CA VAL A 391 9.55 -17.88 16.05
C VAL A 391 10.26 -18.79 17.05
N ASP A 392 9.79 -18.77 18.29
CA ASP A 392 10.32 -19.58 19.38
C ASP A 392 9.79 -21.02 19.27
N TYR A 393 8.55 -21.17 18.79
CA TYR A 393 7.88 -22.46 18.62
C TYR A 393 7.25 -22.63 17.25
N VAL A 394 7.30 -23.87 16.74
CA VAL A 394 6.50 -24.31 15.59
C VAL A 394 5.52 -25.37 16.08
N VAL A 395 4.24 -25.21 15.79
CA VAL A 395 3.17 -26.17 16.09
C VAL A 395 2.77 -26.84 14.80
N TRP A 396 2.98 -28.16 14.72
CA TRP A 396 2.70 -28.95 13.52
C TRP A 396 2.34 -30.39 13.89
N GLY A 397 1.62 -31.07 13.01
CA GLY A 397 1.16 -32.41 13.27
C GLY A 397 0.42 -33.03 12.10
N SER A 398 -0.41 -34.04 12.37
CA SER A 398 -1.17 -34.78 11.36
C SER A 398 -2.63 -34.95 11.76
N LEU A 399 -3.52 -34.81 10.79
CA LEU A 399 -4.91 -35.24 10.92
C LEU A 399 -5.00 -36.73 10.61
N ALA A 400 -5.61 -37.53 11.49
CA ALA A 400 -5.78 -38.96 11.28
C ALA A 400 -6.74 -39.22 10.10
N SER A 401 -6.66 -40.41 9.50
CA SER A 401 -7.48 -40.80 8.34
C SER A 401 -8.97 -40.82 8.63
N ASP A 402 -9.37 -40.98 9.90
CA ASP A 402 -10.77 -40.89 10.35
C ASP A 402 -11.30 -39.45 10.40
N GLN A 403 -10.42 -38.46 10.21
CA GLN A 403 -10.70 -37.03 10.34
C GLN A 403 -11.39 -36.62 11.66
N ALA A 404 -11.36 -37.49 12.66
CA ALA A 404 -11.97 -37.33 13.97
C ALA A 404 -10.93 -37.07 15.05
N THR A 405 -9.70 -37.52 14.80
CA THR A 405 -8.56 -37.26 15.68
C THR A 405 -7.44 -36.56 14.93
N PHE A 406 -6.72 -35.69 15.63
CA PHE A 406 -5.47 -35.16 15.12
C PHE A 406 -4.39 -35.27 16.19
N GLN A 407 -3.16 -35.39 15.71
CA GLN A 407 -1.95 -35.42 16.51
C GLN A 407 -1.24 -34.09 16.31
N THR A 408 -1.00 -33.34 17.38
CA THR A 408 -0.25 -32.07 17.35
C THR A 408 1.03 -32.20 18.16
N THR A 409 2.10 -31.61 17.65
CA THR A 409 3.44 -31.59 18.24
C THR A 409 3.95 -30.15 18.25
N THR A 410 4.56 -29.72 19.35
CA THR A 410 5.31 -28.45 19.39
C THR A 410 6.80 -28.73 19.17
N TYR A 411 7.45 -27.90 18.37
CA TYR A 411 8.87 -27.98 18.04
C TYR A 411 9.55 -26.71 18.52
N HIS A 412 10.58 -26.85 19.36
CA HIS A 412 11.36 -25.73 19.85
C HIS A 412 12.41 -25.27 18.82
N ARG A 413 12.69 -23.96 18.78
CA ARG A 413 13.63 -23.36 17.81
C ARG A 413 15.03 -23.97 17.83
N ASP A 414 15.62 -24.12 19.02
CA ASP A 414 17.06 -24.38 19.16
C ASP A 414 17.46 -25.81 18.83
N ASN A 415 16.71 -26.78 19.36
CA ASN A 415 17.04 -28.20 19.32
C ASN A 415 16.16 -29.01 18.35
N GLY A 416 15.05 -28.43 17.85
CA GLY A 416 14.06 -29.14 17.04
C GLY A 416 13.44 -30.35 17.75
N GLN A 417 13.61 -30.47 19.08
CA GLN A 417 13.09 -31.60 19.85
C GLN A 417 11.58 -31.49 20.00
N HIS A 418 10.93 -32.65 19.95
CA HIS A 418 9.48 -32.80 20.00
C HIS A 418 8.95 -32.61 21.42
N ALA A 419 7.93 -31.78 21.59
CA ALA A 419 7.00 -31.92 22.71
C ALA A 419 5.98 -33.05 22.42
N ILE A 420 5.42 -33.65 23.47
CA ILE A 420 4.49 -34.80 23.42
C ILE A 420 3.48 -34.71 22.26
N PRO A 421 3.36 -35.74 21.41
CA PRO A 421 2.25 -35.83 20.48
C PRO A 421 0.94 -35.94 21.25
N ILE A 422 0.10 -34.93 21.17
CA ILE A 422 -1.22 -34.97 21.82
C ILE A 422 -2.24 -35.44 20.79
N ARG A 423 -2.97 -36.51 21.13
CA ARG A 423 -4.13 -36.96 20.36
C ARG A 423 -5.39 -36.32 20.93
N LEU A 424 -6.09 -35.55 20.10
CA LEU A 424 -7.28 -34.81 20.49
C LEU A 424 -8.46 -35.17 19.59
N ALA A 425 -9.65 -35.19 20.19
CA ALA A 425 -10.91 -35.36 19.46
C ALA A 425 -11.31 -34.06 18.76
N LYS A 426 -12.04 -34.18 17.65
CA LYS A 426 -12.44 -33.11 16.71
C LYS A 426 -13.05 -31.84 17.33
N ASN A 427 -13.65 -31.92 18.51
CA ASN A 427 -14.36 -30.80 19.17
C ASN A 427 -13.39 -29.87 19.92
N GLY A 428 -12.26 -29.56 19.30
CA GLY A 428 -11.01 -29.07 19.87
C GLY A 428 -11.02 -27.69 20.55
N GLY A 429 -11.90 -27.44 21.51
CA GLY A 429 -11.82 -26.28 22.38
C GLY A 429 -10.51 -26.26 23.18
N ASP A 430 -10.10 -27.39 23.75
CA ASP A 430 -8.96 -27.47 24.67
C ASP A 430 -7.59 -27.67 24.01
N VAL A 431 -7.46 -27.48 22.70
CA VAL A 431 -6.28 -27.95 21.93
C VAL A 431 -5.05 -27.11 22.23
N ALA A 432 -5.16 -25.79 22.13
CA ALA A 432 -4.05 -24.90 22.44
C ALA A 432 -3.62 -25.08 23.91
N TYR A 433 -4.58 -25.16 24.83
CA TYR A 433 -4.30 -25.34 26.25
C TYR A 433 -3.64 -26.68 26.57
N ALA A 434 -4.18 -27.78 26.06
CA ALA A 434 -3.61 -29.11 26.24
C ALA A 434 -2.19 -29.19 25.67
N LEU A 435 -1.98 -28.59 24.49
CA LEU A 435 -0.68 -28.51 23.83
C LEU A 435 0.36 -27.83 24.72
N VAL A 436 0.11 -26.58 25.10
CA VAL A 436 1.08 -25.79 25.86
C VAL A 436 1.31 -26.41 27.24
N LYS A 437 0.26 -26.93 27.90
CA LYS A 437 0.40 -27.62 29.18
C LYS A 437 1.30 -28.86 29.08
N ALA A 438 1.09 -29.72 28.08
CA ALA A 438 1.92 -30.92 27.92
C ALA A 438 3.37 -30.56 27.58
N SER A 439 3.57 -29.53 26.76
CA SER A 439 4.91 -29.03 26.40
C SER A 439 5.65 -28.50 27.64
N SER A 440 4.99 -27.74 28.52
CA SER A 440 5.62 -27.22 29.74
C SER A 440 6.06 -28.31 30.72
N ALA A 441 5.32 -29.43 30.78
CA ALA A 441 5.65 -30.54 31.66
C ALA A 441 6.94 -31.27 31.24
N GLN A 442 7.33 -31.16 29.96
CA GLN A 442 8.55 -31.75 29.44
C GLN A 442 9.76 -30.82 29.42
N ALA A 443 9.51 -29.51 29.44
CA ALA A 443 10.54 -28.49 29.48
C ALA A 443 10.35 -27.59 30.72
N PRO A 444 10.54 -28.12 31.94
CA PRO A 444 10.30 -27.36 33.17
C PRO A 444 11.24 -26.15 33.31
N ASP A 445 12.38 -26.17 32.62
CA ASP A 445 13.36 -25.09 32.61
C ASP A 445 13.02 -23.98 31.59
N ASP A 446 12.00 -24.18 30.75
CA ASP A 446 11.56 -23.19 29.76
C ASP A 446 10.62 -22.17 30.41
N VAL A 447 11.22 -21.08 30.88
CA VAL A 447 10.52 -20.00 31.57
C VAL A 447 9.43 -19.38 30.69
N ALA A 448 9.67 -19.21 29.40
CA ALA A 448 8.70 -18.60 28.47
C ALA A 448 7.47 -19.50 28.31
N LEU A 449 7.66 -20.81 28.17
CA LEU A 449 6.57 -21.77 28.08
C LEU A 449 5.79 -21.89 29.39
N ALA A 450 6.47 -21.88 30.53
CA ALA A 450 5.83 -21.91 31.85
C ALA A 450 4.95 -20.67 32.07
N GLN A 451 5.43 -19.49 31.69
CA GLN A 451 4.65 -18.25 31.72
C GLN A 451 3.45 -18.32 30.78
N LEU A 452 3.64 -18.83 29.56
CA LEU A 452 2.54 -19.02 28.60
C LEU A 452 1.45 -19.93 29.17
N VAL A 453 1.81 -21.07 29.76
CA VAL A 453 0.84 -21.95 30.42
C VAL A 453 0.09 -21.22 31.52
N SER A 454 0.79 -20.45 32.37
CA SER A 454 0.14 -19.69 33.44
C SER A 454 -0.91 -18.72 32.90
N ARG A 455 -0.60 -17.99 31.83
CA ARG A 455 -1.54 -17.06 31.17
C ARG A 455 -2.72 -17.80 30.56
N MET A 456 -2.47 -18.91 29.86
CA MET A 456 -3.52 -19.73 29.26
C MET A 456 -4.42 -20.40 30.31
N THR A 457 -3.88 -20.80 31.46
CA THR A 457 -4.67 -21.32 32.58
C THR A 457 -5.62 -20.26 33.11
N ALA A 458 -5.17 -19.01 33.23
CA ALA A 458 -6.02 -17.89 33.65
C ALA A 458 -7.15 -17.60 32.63
N GLN A 459 -6.92 -17.87 31.34
CA GLN A 459 -7.86 -17.63 30.25
C GLN A 459 -8.53 -18.90 29.71
N LYS A 460 -8.49 -20.01 30.46
CA LYS A 460 -8.92 -21.33 29.96
C LYS A 460 -10.34 -21.34 29.40
N SER A 461 -11.30 -20.68 30.06
CA SER A 461 -12.69 -20.65 29.61
C SER A 461 -12.85 -19.94 28.25
N ALA A 462 -12.08 -18.88 27.99
CA ALA A 462 -12.10 -18.18 26.71
C ALA A 462 -11.42 -19.00 25.61
N LEU A 463 -10.31 -19.66 25.92
CA LEU A 463 -9.55 -20.50 24.97
C LEU A 463 -10.33 -21.75 24.55
N THR A 464 -11.16 -22.29 25.43
CA THR A 464 -11.90 -23.53 25.21
C THR A 464 -13.24 -23.37 24.53
N ALA A 465 -13.76 -22.15 24.47
CA ALA A 465 -15.05 -21.88 23.85
C ALA A 465 -14.93 -22.01 22.32
N PRO A 466 -15.68 -22.91 21.67
CA PRO A 466 -15.74 -22.93 20.21
C PRO A 466 -16.44 -21.65 19.71
N MET A 467 -16.13 -21.23 18.48
CA MET A 467 -16.76 -20.05 17.86
C MET A 467 -18.27 -20.27 17.61
N SER A 468 -18.67 -21.53 17.46
CA SER A 468 -20.08 -21.96 17.48
C SER A 468 -20.23 -23.34 18.12
N LYS A 469 -21.39 -23.57 18.75
CA LYS A 469 -21.76 -24.90 19.26
C LYS A 469 -22.13 -25.87 18.13
N ASP A 470 -22.54 -25.35 16.99
CA ASP A 470 -22.86 -26.14 15.81
C ASP A 470 -21.60 -26.37 14.97
N ALA A 471 -21.32 -27.64 14.65
CA ALA A 471 -20.10 -28.03 13.97
C ALA A 471 -20.02 -27.49 12.53
N ALA A 472 -21.15 -27.41 11.83
CA ALA A 472 -21.20 -26.87 10.47
C ALA A 472 -20.93 -25.36 10.47
N THR A 473 -21.60 -24.63 11.35
CA THR A 473 -21.35 -23.19 11.58
C THR A 473 -19.90 -22.94 11.95
N ASN A 474 -19.32 -23.72 12.86
CA ASN A 474 -17.91 -23.57 13.25
C ASN A 474 -16.94 -23.81 12.08
N SER A 475 -17.21 -24.80 11.23
CA SER A 475 -16.42 -25.03 10.01
C SER A 475 -16.49 -23.84 9.04
N HIS A 476 -17.68 -23.27 8.84
CA HIS A 476 -17.87 -22.07 8.03
C HIS A 476 -17.16 -20.83 8.61
N LEU A 477 -17.22 -20.63 9.93
CA LEU A 477 -16.51 -19.54 10.61
C LEU A 477 -14.99 -19.65 10.46
N LEU A 478 -14.42 -20.84 10.67
CA LEU A 478 -12.98 -21.07 10.51
C LEU A 478 -12.53 -20.88 9.05
N ARG A 479 -13.35 -21.31 8.09
CA ARG A 479 -13.08 -21.05 6.66
C ARG A 479 -13.10 -19.55 6.36
N ALA A 480 -14.12 -18.83 6.84
CA ALA A 480 -14.23 -17.39 6.62
C ALA A 480 -13.06 -16.62 7.24
N LEU A 481 -12.68 -16.97 8.47
CA LEU A 481 -11.54 -16.38 9.17
C LEU A 481 -10.23 -16.63 8.40
N GLU A 482 -9.96 -17.88 8.02
CA GLU A 482 -8.74 -18.23 7.27
C GLU A 482 -8.65 -17.52 5.92
N SER A 483 -9.74 -17.53 5.15
CA SER A 483 -9.79 -16.84 3.86
C SER A 483 -9.62 -15.34 4.02
N LEU A 484 -10.26 -14.72 5.04
CA LEU A 484 -10.10 -13.30 5.31
C LEU A 484 -8.66 -12.95 5.74
N ASP A 485 -8.08 -13.68 6.70
CA ASP A 485 -6.70 -13.48 7.16
C ASP A 485 -5.71 -13.56 6.01
N GLN A 486 -5.87 -14.56 5.12
CA GLN A 486 -5.03 -14.68 3.93
C GLN A 486 -5.33 -13.57 2.91
N ALA A 487 -6.60 -13.24 2.64
CA ALA A 487 -6.97 -12.21 1.67
C ALA A 487 -6.38 -10.86 2.04
N LEU A 488 -6.47 -10.55 3.33
CA LEU A 488 -5.85 -9.39 3.92
C LEU A 488 -4.38 -9.46 3.56
N GLN A 489 -3.66 -10.57 3.79
CA GLN A 489 -2.22 -10.74 3.48
C GLN A 489 -1.86 -10.63 1.99
N TYR A 490 -2.72 -10.20 1.09
CA TYR A 490 -2.36 -9.92 -0.30
C TYR A 490 -2.59 -8.44 -0.64
N GLU A 491 -1.92 -7.97 -1.70
CA GLU A 491 -2.16 -6.62 -2.20
C GLU A 491 -3.64 -6.42 -2.52
N SER A 492 -4.23 -5.32 -2.02
CA SER A 492 -5.65 -5.06 -2.19
C SER A 492 -6.01 -5.06 -3.68
N GLY A 493 -6.94 -5.91 -4.08
CA GLY A 493 -7.36 -6.02 -5.47
C GLY A 493 -6.52 -6.95 -6.34
N SER A 494 -5.45 -7.55 -5.83
CA SER A 494 -4.81 -8.70 -6.49
C SER A 494 -5.81 -9.86 -6.64
N GLU A 495 -5.67 -10.65 -7.69
CA GLU A 495 -6.57 -11.78 -7.97
C GLU A 495 -6.72 -12.73 -6.77
N ASP A 496 -5.59 -13.07 -6.12
CA ASP A 496 -5.56 -13.88 -4.89
C ASP A 496 -6.41 -13.23 -3.77
N SER A 497 -6.22 -11.94 -3.49
CA SER A 497 -6.99 -11.22 -2.47
C SER A 497 -8.49 -11.22 -2.80
N VAL A 498 -8.83 -10.99 -4.07
CA VAL A 498 -10.23 -10.93 -4.54
C VAL A 498 -10.91 -12.28 -4.39
N GLN A 499 -10.27 -13.36 -4.82
CA GLN A 499 -10.80 -14.70 -4.68
C GLN A 499 -11.01 -15.07 -3.20
N LEU A 500 -10.00 -14.81 -2.36
CA LEU A 500 -10.09 -15.12 -0.94
C LEU A 500 -11.17 -14.28 -0.22
N LEU A 501 -11.37 -13.00 -0.59
CA LEU A 501 -12.49 -12.20 -0.06
C LEU A 501 -13.85 -12.75 -0.50
N GLN A 502 -13.98 -13.28 -1.72
CA GLN A 502 -15.22 -13.93 -2.17
C GLN A 502 -15.48 -15.24 -1.42
N GLU A 503 -14.44 -16.03 -1.18
CA GLU A 503 -14.53 -17.25 -0.37
C GLU A 503 -14.93 -16.93 1.09
N ALA A 504 -14.35 -15.88 1.67
CA ALA A 504 -14.71 -15.40 3.00
C ALA A 504 -16.16 -14.88 3.08
N ASP A 505 -16.62 -14.16 2.05
CA ASP A 505 -18.02 -13.67 1.93
C ASP A 505 -18.98 -14.86 1.91
N LEU A 506 -18.75 -15.83 1.03
CA LEU A 506 -19.60 -17.02 0.94
C LEU A 506 -19.59 -17.84 2.25
N ALA A 507 -18.42 -18.03 2.86
CA ALA A 507 -18.30 -18.79 4.09
C ALA A 507 -18.99 -18.11 5.29
N SER A 508 -18.85 -16.79 5.44
CA SER A 508 -19.52 -16.03 6.51
C SER A 508 -21.04 -15.98 6.30
N GLN A 509 -21.54 -15.84 5.07
CA GLN A 509 -22.97 -15.97 4.77
C GLN A 509 -23.52 -17.36 5.12
N ASN A 510 -22.78 -18.42 4.81
CA ASN A 510 -23.18 -19.79 5.19
C ASN A 510 -23.22 -19.98 6.71
N ALA A 511 -22.28 -19.39 7.45
CA ALA A 511 -22.32 -19.38 8.91
C ALA A 511 -23.55 -18.64 9.45
N ILE A 512 -23.89 -17.47 8.89
CA ILE A 512 -25.10 -16.70 9.26
C ILE A 512 -26.37 -17.49 8.94
N ASN A 513 -26.41 -18.20 7.81
CA ASN A 513 -27.57 -19.01 7.43
C ASN A 513 -27.77 -20.21 8.37
N ALA A 514 -26.69 -20.83 8.82
CA ALA A 514 -26.71 -21.92 9.78
C ALA A 514 -27.07 -21.45 11.20
N ASP A 515 -26.55 -20.30 11.64
CA ASP A 515 -26.86 -19.68 12.91
C ASP A 515 -27.01 -18.15 12.78
N LYS A 516 -28.26 -17.72 12.61
CA LYS A 516 -28.63 -16.30 12.38
C LYS A 516 -28.23 -15.37 13.52
N LYS A 517 -28.02 -15.91 14.73
CA LYS A 517 -27.69 -15.14 15.93
C LYS A 517 -26.21 -15.24 16.30
N ASN A 518 -25.38 -15.88 15.48
CA ASN A 518 -23.94 -15.96 15.74
C ASN A 518 -23.28 -14.59 15.51
N ALA A 519 -22.84 -13.94 16.59
CA ALA A 519 -22.24 -12.61 16.52
C ALA A 519 -20.93 -12.60 15.71
N ILE A 520 -20.13 -13.68 15.81
CA ILE A 520 -18.84 -13.79 15.12
C ILE A 520 -19.06 -13.91 13.60
N ALA A 521 -20.09 -14.62 13.16
CA ALA A 521 -20.44 -14.72 11.74
C ALA A 521 -20.75 -13.35 11.14
N HIS A 522 -21.54 -12.54 11.86
CA HIS A 522 -21.88 -11.17 11.46
C HIS A 522 -20.66 -10.22 11.50
N TRP A 523 -19.77 -10.36 12.49
CA TRP A 523 -18.53 -9.58 12.55
C TRP A 523 -17.59 -9.91 11.37
N LEU A 524 -17.40 -11.21 11.05
CA LEU A 524 -16.62 -11.62 9.87
C LEU A 524 -17.24 -11.08 8.58
N GLN A 525 -18.56 -11.21 8.41
CA GLN A 525 -19.27 -10.69 7.26
C GLN A 525 -19.10 -9.17 7.10
N SER A 526 -19.12 -8.43 8.22
CA SER A 526 -18.89 -6.99 8.23
C SER A 526 -17.48 -6.65 7.74
N ASN A 527 -16.45 -7.30 8.29
CA ASN A 527 -15.07 -7.09 7.87
C ASN A 527 -14.85 -7.44 6.39
N VAL A 528 -15.43 -8.53 5.90
CA VAL A 528 -15.35 -8.91 4.47
C VAL A 528 -16.00 -7.83 3.59
N ALA A 529 -17.21 -7.39 3.94
CA ALA A 529 -17.94 -6.38 3.19
C ALA A 529 -17.19 -5.03 3.17
N TYR A 530 -16.58 -4.63 4.28
CA TYR A 530 -15.72 -3.45 4.36
C TYR A 530 -14.53 -3.53 3.39
N ASN A 531 -13.79 -4.64 3.41
CA ASN A 531 -12.63 -4.82 2.53
C ASN A 531 -13.02 -4.85 1.04
N GLN A 532 -14.15 -5.47 0.71
CA GLN A 532 -14.71 -5.43 -0.64
C GLN A 532 -15.12 -4.00 -1.03
N ALA A 533 -15.76 -3.24 -0.13
CA ALA A 533 -16.15 -1.86 -0.36
C ALA A 533 -14.94 -0.94 -0.59
N SER A 534 -13.90 -1.05 0.26
CA SER A 534 -12.66 -0.28 0.11
C SER A 534 -12.01 -0.52 -1.25
N ARG A 535 -11.94 -1.77 -1.71
CA ARG A 535 -11.43 -2.08 -3.05
C ARG A 535 -12.29 -1.48 -4.15
N LEU A 536 -13.62 -1.64 -4.08
CA LEU A 536 -14.54 -1.09 -5.08
C LEU A 536 -14.40 0.43 -5.15
N PHE A 537 -14.26 1.09 -4.01
CA PHE A 537 -14.02 2.53 -3.91
C PHE A 537 -12.69 2.93 -4.55
N GLN A 538 -11.59 2.23 -4.23
CA GLN A 538 -10.26 2.45 -4.82
C GLN A 538 -10.24 2.25 -6.34
N THR A 539 -11.15 1.44 -6.89
CA THR A 539 -11.29 1.22 -8.35
C THR A 539 -12.33 2.13 -9.01
N GLY A 540 -12.83 3.15 -8.30
CA GLY A 540 -13.80 4.13 -8.81
C GLY A 540 -15.24 3.63 -8.85
N GLN A 541 -15.54 2.41 -8.41
CA GLN A 541 -16.88 1.82 -8.40
C GLN A 541 -17.69 2.26 -7.16
N ARG A 542 -17.98 3.56 -7.06
CA ARG A 542 -18.57 4.20 -5.87
C ARG A 542 -19.93 3.61 -5.46
N ASP A 543 -20.84 3.39 -6.40
CA ASP A 543 -22.17 2.83 -6.08
C ASP A 543 -22.10 1.39 -5.54
N ALA A 544 -21.21 0.58 -6.11
CA ALA A 544 -20.99 -0.78 -5.64
C ALA A 544 -20.31 -0.79 -4.26
N ALA A 545 -19.37 0.14 -4.04
CA ALA A 545 -18.74 0.34 -2.74
C ALA A 545 -19.75 0.73 -1.66
N SER A 546 -20.64 1.70 -1.95
CA SER A 546 -21.69 2.15 -1.01
C SER A 546 -22.63 1.00 -0.64
N LYS A 547 -23.07 0.17 -1.61
CA LYS A 547 -23.86 -1.05 -1.32
C LYS A 547 -23.16 -2.04 -0.40
N ARG A 548 -21.85 -2.24 -0.57
CA ARG A 548 -21.05 -3.11 0.32
C ARG A 548 -20.86 -2.46 1.71
N MET A 549 -20.75 -1.14 1.80
CA MET A 549 -20.77 -0.43 3.09
C MET A 549 -22.10 -0.58 3.81
N ASP A 550 -23.24 -0.57 3.11
CA ASP A 550 -24.55 -0.85 3.73
C ASP A 550 -24.62 -2.28 4.29
N GLN A 551 -24.10 -3.26 3.55
CA GLN A 551 -24.00 -4.65 4.02
C GLN A 551 -23.09 -4.76 5.25
N MET A 552 -21.96 -4.06 5.24
CA MET A 552 -21.02 -3.98 6.36
C MET A 552 -21.71 -3.44 7.61
N ARG A 553 -22.38 -2.28 7.49
CA ARG A 553 -23.14 -1.60 8.54
C ARG A 553 -24.22 -2.48 9.16
N SER A 554 -25.06 -3.08 8.31
CA SER A 554 -26.12 -3.99 8.72
C SER A 554 -25.57 -5.20 9.49
N SER A 555 -24.49 -5.82 8.99
CA SER A 555 -23.87 -6.98 9.64
C SER A 555 -23.21 -6.57 10.97
N LEU A 556 -22.53 -5.42 11.02
CA LEU A 556 -21.92 -4.91 12.25
C LEU A 556 -22.96 -4.63 13.34
N GLY A 557 -24.09 -4.03 12.97
CA GLY A 557 -25.22 -3.83 13.89
C GLY A 557 -25.75 -5.14 14.48
N ARG A 558 -25.78 -6.22 13.68
CA ARG A 558 -26.14 -7.57 14.17
C ARG A 558 -25.06 -8.18 15.07
N ALA A 559 -23.79 -8.02 14.73
CA ALA A 559 -22.69 -8.46 15.58
C ALA A 559 -22.77 -7.79 16.95
N MET A 560 -22.96 -6.46 16.98
CA MET A 560 -23.16 -5.67 18.19
C MET A 560 -24.38 -6.15 18.99
N GLN A 561 -25.51 -6.44 18.32
CA GLN A 561 -26.72 -6.95 18.97
C GLN A 561 -26.49 -8.30 19.68
N PHE A 562 -25.69 -9.20 19.11
CA PHE A 562 -25.50 -10.55 19.62
C PHE A 562 -24.17 -10.77 20.37
N ARG A 563 -23.39 -9.71 20.61
CA ARG A 563 -22.02 -9.80 21.17
C ARG A 563 -21.92 -10.51 22.53
N GLU A 564 -22.97 -10.50 23.34
CA GLU A 564 -23.02 -11.22 24.63
C GLU A 564 -22.83 -12.75 24.48
N SER A 565 -23.01 -13.30 23.27
CA SER A 565 -22.73 -14.71 22.96
C SER A 565 -21.24 -15.02 22.76
N ILE A 566 -20.38 -14.00 22.67
CA ILE A 566 -18.94 -14.15 22.42
C ILE A 566 -18.22 -14.40 23.74
N ALA A 567 -17.37 -15.43 23.78
CA ALA A 567 -16.56 -15.74 24.96
C ALA A 567 -15.31 -14.87 25.11
N ASN A 568 -14.82 -14.29 24.00
CA ASN A 568 -13.61 -13.46 23.97
C ASN A 568 -13.96 -11.97 24.23
N PRO A 569 -13.55 -11.39 25.39
CA PRO A 569 -13.86 -10.00 25.74
C PRO A 569 -13.15 -8.97 24.86
N SER A 570 -11.96 -9.29 24.35
CA SER A 570 -11.22 -8.40 23.44
C SER A 570 -11.98 -8.25 22.11
N LEU A 571 -12.57 -9.34 21.60
CA LEU A 571 -13.40 -9.29 20.40
C LEU A 571 -14.71 -8.51 20.63
N ILE A 572 -15.31 -8.61 21.82
CA ILE A 572 -16.47 -7.77 22.18
C ILE A 572 -16.08 -6.28 22.12
N THR A 573 -14.95 -5.93 22.72
CA THR A 573 -14.45 -4.54 22.73
C THR A 573 -14.20 -4.03 21.31
N GLU A 574 -13.64 -4.86 20.44
CA GLU A 574 -13.44 -4.53 19.02
C GLU A 574 -14.76 -4.29 18.29
N ILE A 575 -15.75 -5.17 18.44
CA ILE A 575 -17.08 -5.01 17.83
C ILE A 575 -17.74 -3.71 18.31
N GLU A 576 -17.63 -3.38 19.60
CA GLU A 576 -18.14 -2.13 20.14
C GLU A 576 -17.44 -0.91 19.53
N ALA A 577 -16.10 -0.94 19.44
CA ALA A 577 -15.31 0.14 18.87
C ALA A 577 -15.67 0.39 17.40
N ASP A 578 -15.70 -0.68 16.59
CA ASP A 578 -16.05 -0.63 15.17
C ASP A 578 -17.49 -0.14 14.97
N TYR A 579 -18.44 -0.64 15.79
CA TYR A 579 -19.83 -0.18 15.75
C TYR A 579 -19.94 1.32 16.07
N TYR A 580 -19.21 1.78 17.10
CA TYR A 580 -19.23 3.19 17.45
C TYR A 580 -18.71 4.06 16.31
N LEU A 581 -17.62 3.64 15.68
CA LEU A 581 -16.99 4.37 14.58
C LEU A 581 -17.84 4.39 13.31
N LEU A 582 -18.24 3.21 12.83
CA LEU A 582 -18.73 3.02 11.45
C LEU A 582 -20.25 3.06 11.34
N GLU A 583 -20.97 2.64 12.38
CA GLU A 583 -22.45 2.57 12.37
C GLU A 583 -23.07 3.75 13.14
N SER A 584 -22.69 3.93 14.42
CA SER A 584 -23.29 5.00 15.24
C SER A 584 -22.69 6.38 14.99
N ARG A 585 -21.51 6.45 14.35
CA ARG A 585 -20.74 7.67 14.07
C ARG A 585 -20.41 8.48 15.33
N GLU A 586 -20.01 7.79 16.39
CA GLU A 586 -19.61 8.34 17.69
C GLU A 586 -18.09 8.16 17.91
N PRO A 587 -17.23 8.96 17.27
CA PRO A 587 -15.78 8.71 17.25
C PRO A 587 -15.12 8.80 18.63
N ASP A 588 -15.64 9.63 19.54
CA ASP A 588 -15.10 9.72 20.91
C ASP A 588 -15.31 8.41 21.67
N LYS A 589 -16.47 7.77 21.52
CA LYS A 589 -16.74 6.46 22.11
C LYS A 589 -15.90 5.39 21.45
N ALA A 590 -15.74 5.44 20.13
CA ALA A 590 -14.86 4.52 19.41
C ALA A 590 -13.42 4.62 19.91
N ALA A 591 -12.87 5.83 20.04
CA ALA A 591 -11.53 6.06 20.59
C ALA A 591 -11.36 5.49 22.00
N GLN A 592 -12.36 5.68 22.87
CA GLN A 592 -12.33 5.12 24.22
C GLN A 592 -12.25 3.59 24.20
N GLN A 593 -12.96 2.92 23.27
CA GLN A 593 -12.91 1.47 23.15
C GLN A 593 -11.60 0.99 22.53
N TYR A 594 -11.11 1.63 21.47
CA TYR A 594 -9.79 1.30 20.91
C TYR A 594 -8.66 1.53 21.92
N LEU A 595 -8.76 2.53 22.79
CA LEU A 595 -7.77 2.75 23.85
C LEU A 595 -7.75 1.61 24.88
N LYS A 596 -8.89 0.96 25.15
CA LYS A 596 -8.90 -0.26 25.98
C LYS A 596 -8.18 -1.41 25.28
N MET A 597 -8.27 -1.48 23.95
CA MET A 597 -7.58 -2.51 23.16
C MET A 597 -6.06 -2.37 23.21
N THR A 598 -5.51 -1.18 23.48
CA THR A 598 -4.06 -0.94 23.59
C THR A 598 -3.47 -1.25 24.97
N ALA A 599 -4.26 -1.76 25.93
CA ALA A 599 -3.75 -2.08 27.25
C ALA A 599 -2.84 -3.33 27.22
N ASP A 600 -1.82 -3.36 28.08
CA ASP A 600 -0.80 -4.43 28.13
C ASP A 600 -1.37 -5.82 28.41
N ASP A 601 -2.54 -5.90 29.05
CA ASP A 601 -3.24 -7.14 29.35
C ASP A 601 -4.02 -7.70 28.15
N GLN A 602 -4.17 -6.91 27.08
CA GLN A 602 -4.81 -7.34 25.85
C GLN A 602 -3.89 -8.22 25.01
N PRO A 603 -4.46 -9.05 24.12
CA PRO A 603 -3.67 -9.80 23.15
C PRO A 603 -2.88 -8.84 22.23
N LEU A 604 -1.66 -9.23 21.81
CA LEU A 604 -0.79 -8.36 21.02
C LEU A 604 -1.43 -7.94 19.69
N ALA A 605 -2.19 -8.83 19.04
CA ALA A 605 -2.92 -8.51 17.82
C ALA A 605 -4.03 -7.47 18.08
N THR A 606 -4.69 -7.54 19.24
CA THR A 606 -5.70 -6.55 19.68
C THR A 606 -5.05 -5.20 19.96
N GLN A 607 -3.89 -5.17 20.62
CA GLN A 607 -3.12 -3.94 20.86
C GLN A 607 -2.71 -3.27 19.54
N LEU A 608 -2.10 -4.03 18.63
CA LEU A 608 -1.71 -3.55 17.31
C LEU A 608 -2.90 -2.96 16.55
N ARG A 609 -4.05 -3.67 16.52
CA ARG A 609 -5.28 -3.15 15.92
C ARG A 609 -5.74 -1.85 16.60
N GLY A 610 -5.74 -1.79 17.93
CA GLY A 610 -6.10 -0.59 18.69
C GLY A 610 -5.25 0.61 18.32
N HIS A 611 -3.91 0.46 18.29
CA HIS A 611 -3.01 1.53 17.88
C HIS A 611 -3.24 1.93 16.42
N TRP A 612 -3.43 0.97 15.51
CA TRP A 612 -3.69 1.24 14.09
C TRP A 612 -4.96 2.08 13.89
N MET A 613 -6.06 1.67 14.53
CA MET A 613 -7.33 2.37 14.44
C MET A 613 -7.26 3.77 15.06
N LEU A 614 -6.60 3.92 16.21
CA LEU A 614 -6.39 5.23 16.84
C LEU A 614 -5.49 6.15 16.01
N ALA A 615 -4.44 5.63 15.39
CA ALA A 615 -3.58 6.42 14.49
C ALA A 615 -4.40 7.02 13.34
N GLY A 616 -5.25 6.22 12.67
CA GLY A 616 -6.14 6.70 11.62
C GLY A 616 -7.21 7.68 12.13
N LEU A 617 -7.85 7.35 13.26
CA LEU A 617 -8.90 8.19 13.86
C LEU A 617 -8.38 9.58 14.23
N TYR A 618 -7.22 9.65 14.91
CA TYR A 618 -6.58 10.90 15.28
C TYR A 618 -5.98 11.64 14.08
N ALA A 619 -5.63 10.93 13.00
CA ALA A 619 -5.22 11.53 11.74
C ALA A 619 -6.39 12.08 10.90
N GLY A 620 -7.65 11.83 11.27
CA GLY A 620 -8.82 12.27 10.49
C GLY A 620 -9.23 11.33 9.36
N ASP A 621 -8.67 10.12 9.32
CA ASP A 621 -8.82 9.14 8.24
C ASP A 621 -10.26 8.64 8.07
N TRP A 622 -11.05 8.57 9.14
CA TRP A 622 -12.37 7.94 9.13
C TRP A 622 -13.51 8.92 8.82
N GLY A 623 -13.24 9.94 7.98
CA GLY A 623 -14.23 10.98 7.61
C GLY A 623 -14.51 11.98 8.74
N ASN A 624 -13.65 12.00 9.76
CA ASN A 624 -13.76 12.80 10.97
C ASN A 624 -12.82 14.01 10.98
N ALA A 625 -12.26 14.41 9.83
CA ALA A 625 -11.26 15.47 9.71
C ALA A 625 -11.66 16.82 10.34
N GLN A 626 -12.97 17.08 10.48
CA GLN A 626 -13.51 18.31 11.10
C GLN A 626 -13.93 18.14 12.56
N LEU A 627 -13.82 16.92 13.11
CA LEU A 627 -14.27 16.62 14.46
C LEU A 627 -13.17 16.96 15.47
N PRO A 628 -13.53 17.39 16.70
CA PRO A 628 -12.56 17.75 17.74
C PRO A 628 -11.58 16.64 18.13
N ILE A 629 -11.86 15.40 17.73
CA ILE A 629 -11.01 14.26 18.03
C ILE A 629 -9.72 14.25 17.23
N VAL A 630 -9.62 14.96 16.09
CA VAL A 630 -8.39 14.96 15.28
C VAL A 630 -7.24 15.60 16.05
N ASP A 631 -6.19 14.81 16.29
CA ASP A 631 -5.05 15.18 17.12
C ASP A 631 -3.77 14.55 16.53
N PRO A 632 -3.03 15.28 15.68
CA PRO A 632 -1.83 14.76 15.03
C PRO A 632 -0.74 14.28 15.99
N ALA A 633 -0.67 14.84 17.21
CA ALA A 633 0.31 14.41 18.21
C ALA A 633 -0.03 13.01 18.74
N LYS A 634 -1.32 12.75 19.02
CA LYS A 634 -1.78 11.40 19.39
C LYS A 634 -1.68 10.44 18.22
N ALA A 635 -2.00 10.87 17.00
CA ALA A 635 -1.82 10.03 15.80
C ALA A 635 -0.36 9.54 15.71
N ARG A 636 0.60 10.45 15.87
CA ARG A 636 2.03 10.12 15.93
C ARG A 636 2.36 9.16 17.07
N GLU A 637 1.85 9.39 18.28
CA GLU A 637 2.09 8.49 19.42
C GLU A 637 1.76 7.03 19.07
N HIS A 638 0.59 6.79 18.49
CA HIS A 638 0.20 5.43 18.10
C HIS A 638 1.04 4.88 16.94
N VAL A 639 1.47 5.70 15.98
CA VAL A 639 2.40 5.29 14.92
C VAL A 639 3.75 4.84 15.50
N VAL A 640 4.31 5.61 16.45
CA VAL A 640 5.56 5.25 17.14
C VAL A 640 5.41 3.92 17.88
N GLN A 641 4.28 3.72 18.58
CA GLN A 641 3.98 2.45 19.26
C GLN A 641 3.97 1.26 18.28
N ILE A 642 3.33 1.42 17.10
CA ILE A 642 3.28 0.38 16.07
C ILE A 642 4.69 0.04 15.58
N MET A 643 5.44 1.05 15.14
CA MET A 643 6.79 0.88 14.58
C MET A 643 7.80 0.38 15.63
N ALA A 644 7.61 0.70 16.91
CA ALA A 644 8.49 0.29 17.98
C ALA A 644 8.28 -1.18 18.39
N ASN A 645 7.03 -1.58 18.64
CA ASN A 645 6.70 -2.87 19.26
C ASN A 645 6.38 -3.97 18.24
N TRP A 646 5.92 -3.60 17.06
CA TRP A 646 5.65 -4.55 15.97
C TRP A 646 6.36 -4.13 14.67
N PRO A 647 7.70 -3.98 14.68
CA PRO A 647 8.46 -3.46 13.54
C PRO A 647 8.35 -4.31 12.27
N ASP A 648 8.01 -5.59 12.42
CA ASP A 648 7.81 -6.56 11.33
C ASP A 648 6.33 -6.71 10.94
N SER A 649 5.43 -5.95 11.57
CA SER A 649 4.01 -6.01 11.23
C SER A 649 3.76 -5.35 9.87
N PRO A 650 2.70 -5.80 9.17
CA PRO A 650 2.26 -5.18 7.93
C PRO A 650 1.93 -3.69 8.07
N GLU A 651 1.33 -3.29 9.19
CA GLU A 651 1.02 -1.90 9.53
C GLU A 651 2.31 -1.09 9.68
N ALA A 652 3.32 -1.62 10.39
CA ALA A 652 4.61 -0.95 10.51
C ALA A 652 5.32 -0.80 9.17
N GLU A 653 5.31 -1.82 8.31
CA GLU A 653 5.88 -1.75 6.95
C GLU A 653 5.15 -0.74 6.06
N LEU A 654 3.82 -0.66 6.18
CA LEU A 654 3.01 0.32 5.48
C LEU A 654 3.31 1.74 5.98
N LEU A 655 3.44 1.94 7.29
CA LEU A 655 3.86 3.21 7.90
C LEU A 655 5.26 3.60 7.45
N LYS A 656 6.23 2.68 7.42
CA LYS A 656 7.57 2.94 6.87
C LYS A 656 7.51 3.36 5.41
N THR A 657 6.60 2.78 4.62
CA THR A 657 6.41 3.14 3.21
C THR A 657 5.82 4.53 3.07
N TRP A 658 4.72 4.81 3.77
CA TRP A 658 4.05 6.12 3.75
C TRP A 658 4.96 7.22 4.25
N LEU A 659 5.59 6.99 5.41
CA LEU A 659 6.43 7.96 6.08
C LEU A 659 7.87 8.00 5.57
N ARG A 660 8.19 7.14 4.59
CA ARG A 660 9.52 6.98 4.01
C ARG A 660 10.60 6.89 5.09
N TRP A 661 10.51 5.83 5.89
CA TRP A 661 11.55 5.52 6.86
C TRP A 661 12.89 5.24 6.16
N ASP A 662 13.92 6.02 6.49
CA ASP A 662 15.30 5.80 6.05
C ASP A 662 16.06 4.97 7.09
N ASP A 663 16.38 3.73 6.74
CA ASP A 663 17.18 2.84 7.59
C ASP A 663 18.61 3.35 7.85
N THR A 664 19.12 4.27 7.02
CA THR A 664 20.47 4.84 7.15
C THR A 664 20.49 5.99 8.14
N GLN A 665 19.50 6.89 8.06
CA GLN A 665 19.35 8.03 8.97
C GLN A 665 18.54 7.68 10.22
N GLU A 666 17.89 6.52 10.22
CA GLU A 666 16.98 6.03 11.25
C GLU A 666 15.88 7.05 11.61
N LYS A 667 15.27 7.66 10.59
CA LYS A 667 14.15 8.62 10.74
C LYS A 667 13.19 8.59 9.55
N THR A 668 12.05 9.24 9.71
CA THR A 668 11.08 9.47 8.63
C THR A 668 11.44 10.70 7.79
N ASP A 669 11.41 10.52 6.48
CA ASP A 669 11.66 11.58 5.50
C ASP A 669 10.36 12.19 4.94
N PHE A 670 9.21 11.56 5.20
CA PHE A 670 7.89 12.08 4.86
C PHE A 670 6.97 12.01 6.08
N ASN A 671 6.48 13.16 6.56
CA ASN A 671 5.79 13.22 7.86
C ASN A 671 4.28 13.42 7.70
N PHE A 672 3.66 12.68 6.79
CA PHE A 672 2.22 12.77 6.55
C PHE A 672 1.57 11.38 6.47
N LEU A 673 0.45 11.23 7.17
CA LEU A 673 -0.39 10.04 7.14
C LEU A 673 -1.53 10.21 6.11
N PRO A 674 -1.79 9.23 5.24
CA PRO A 674 -2.87 9.32 4.29
C PRO A 674 -4.24 9.02 4.92
N GLN A 675 -5.24 9.85 4.62
CA GLN A 675 -6.65 9.73 5.03
C GLN A 675 -7.47 8.93 4.01
N VAL A 676 -7.02 7.72 3.80
CA VAL A 676 -7.48 6.76 2.81
C VAL A 676 -8.94 6.27 2.95
N ASN A 677 -9.51 6.33 4.15
CA ASN A 677 -10.86 5.88 4.47
C ASN A 677 -11.89 7.02 4.43
N ALA A 678 -11.44 8.27 4.31
CA ALA A 678 -12.29 9.43 4.54
C ALA A 678 -13.41 9.53 3.50
N GLY A 679 -13.09 9.19 2.25
CA GLY A 679 -14.06 9.15 1.16
C GLY A 679 -14.99 7.94 1.21
N LEU A 680 -14.59 6.84 1.85
CA LEU A 680 -15.37 5.59 1.89
C LEU A 680 -16.48 5.65 2.95
N VAL A 681 -16.19 6.21 4.12
CA VAL A 681 -17.16 6.28 5.24
C VAL A 681 -18.23 7.36 5.01
N GLY A 682 -17.89 8.40 4.24
CA GLY A 682 -18.81 9.48 3.86
C GLY A 682 -19.77 9.11 2.73
N ALA A 683 -19.47 8.07 1.94
CA ALA A 683 -20.30 7.54 0.85
C ALA A 683 -21.31 6.49 1.34
#